data_AF-A0A0M7D504-F1
#
_entry.id   AF-A0A0M7D504-F1
#
_cell.length_a   1.000
_cell.length_b   1.000
_cell.length_c   1.000
_cell.angle_alpha   90.00
_cell.angle_beta   90.00
_cell.angle_gamma   90.00
#
_symmetry.space_group_name_H-M   'P 1'
#
loop_
_entity.id
_entity.type
_entity.pdbx_description
1 polymer ?
#
loop_
_entity_poly.entity_id
_entity_poly.type
_entity_poly.pdbx_seq_one_letter_code
_entity_poly.pdbx_strand_id
1 'polypeptide(L)'
;MTRILTTLLSRLGQALLLACLACSAAFAAPPTLAQCNGIKDLAVVAHLDDDLLFMNPDIASNVAAGGCVRVIYLTASDAGEGDTYMLGRERGVRAAYAYMARQPDLWKESVGHADQRQIARFTLSGNPRVQLWHLRLKDPWLGKGWGSLTPLSRTESEPGQTVDTLGPYPEVYSREQLIDTLAELIRQYQPTTVRHLDDTISVPYTQLCWRCAGHGHPDHIASARLVRAAMLRAPGNYAEIGYIDYPSQERASNLADNEIASKSMIFQHYAWNDYHYCAGPTGCKEPAGPAAAWVQRAYYVSRQDMPPQIYPDGRNGLVVFAAGETNAAANRWDSGQRRWQSLGGRTGGPLVTFGHADGTAGLMARDPLGGVWANKQRHDGTWQGWQALAGVRVSQIPAVAPRGEAAAVALGYDGLLHWIAPTGIDGSWAPWQSLPPLDGATGAPAVVRGDDGRYIVFASAGGGQLFYTRQLPARKGQRPEWHSWRRVQAPQAAGGLAAIRNHEHRVELYFRQRANNHLTRLEEAGDTTDLDMEWSAPTDLGVPYIGRPAIDADAQGNVIVAILERADGPLWLVEHGKPARLDAEAASPPAIHLIDGTLYVVARMAGGPQRYQVLSRRDGVWAASLTLDGMPATGGGPFATLAARPADLPKLGANDAQNAVVVRPSATEPGTLTQEAMPTQASRAATPTRTQ
;
A
#
# COMPACT_ATOMS: atom_id res chain seq x y z
N MET A 1 76.56 -49.39 0.17
CA MET A 1 75.96 -48.56 -0.90
C MET A 1 74.45 -48.55 -0.72
N THR A 2 74.03 -47.88 0.35
CA THR A 2 72.66 -47.90 0.85
C THR A 2 72.42 -46.48 1.36
N ARG A 3 71.32 -45.85 0.92
CA ARG A 3 70.94 -44.43 1.10
C ARG A 3 71.20 -43.51 -0.10
N ILE A 4 70.66 -43.84 -1.27
CA ILE A 4 70.22 -42.82 -2.24
C ILE A 4 68.95 -43.33 -2.92
N LEU A 5 67.81 -43.30 -2.22
CA LEU A 5 66.49 -43.47 -2.86
C LEU A 5 65.32 -42.99 -1.96
N THR A 6 65.41 -41.82 -1.33
CA THR A 6 64.32 -41.33 -0.45
C THR A 6 64.11 -39.81 -0.43
N THR A 7 64.57 -39.06 -1.44
CA THR A 7 64.44 -37.57 -1.42
C THR A 7 64.05 -36.91 -2.74
N LEU A 8 63.29 -37.60 -3.61
CA LEU A 8 62.68 -36.95 -4.79
C LEU A 8 61.16 -37.14 -4.97
N LEU A 9 60.49 -37.90 -4.10
CA LEU A 9 59.02 -38.11 -4.19
C LEU A 9 58.20 -37.30 -3.16
N SER A 10 58.83 -36.49 -2.31
CA SER A 10 58.13 -35.71 -1.28
C SER A 10 57.85 -34.25 -1.62
N ARG A 11 58.28 -33.74 -2.80
CA ARG A 11 58.09 -32.32 -3.17
C ARG A 11 57.15 -32.05 -4.35
N LEU A 12 56.60 -33.07 -5.01
CA LEU A 12 55.50 -32.92 -5.97
C LEU A 12 54.11 -33.25 -5.38
N GLY A 13 54.06 -33.87 -4.20
CA GLY A 13 52.81 -34.17 -3.50
C GLY A 13 52.26 -33.05 -2.61
N GLN A 14 53.00 -31.97 -2.37
CA GLN A 14 52.57 -30.86 -1.51
C GLN A 14 52.11 -29.60 -2.27
N ALA A 15 52.31 -29.54 -3.58
CA ALA A 15 51.80 -28.43 -4.40
C ALA A 15 50.43 -28.72 -5.06
N LEU A 16 49.96 -29.98 -5.06
CA LEU A 16 48.62 -30.35 -5.57
C LEU A 16 47.59 -30.63 -4.47
N LEU A 17 47.97 -30.60 -3.20
CA LEU A 17 47.08 -30.89 -2.05
C LEU A 17 46.63 -29.64 -1.27
N LEU A 18 46.91 -28.44 -1.79
CA LEU A 18 46.38 -27.17 -1.25
C LEU A 18 45.44 -26.44 -2.24
N ALA A 19 45.03 -27.09 -3.33
CA ALA A 19 44.11 -26.52 -4.32
C ALA A 19 42.69 -27.14 -4.28
N CYS A 20 42.39 -28.03 -3.34
CA CYS A 20 41.07 -28.65 -3.20
C CYS A 20 40.69 -28.75 -1.73
N LEU A 21 39.92 -27.76 -1.25
CA LEU A 21 38.88 -27.82 -0.19
C LEU A 21 38.68 -26.44 0.45
N ALA A 22 38.49 -25.42 -0.39
CA ALA A 22 37.64 -24.29 -0.05
C ALA A 22 36.66 -24.12 -1.21
N CYS A 23 35.87 -25.15 -1.48
CA CYS A 23 34.58 -24.96 -2.11
C CYS A 23 33.70 -24.32 -1.05
N SER A 24 33.94 -23.04 -0.76
CA SER A 24 32.89 -22.20 -0.21
C SER A 24 31.74 -22.39 -1.19
N ALA A 25 30.69 -23.08 -0.77
CA ALA A 25 29.44 -23.07 -1.50
C ALA A 25 29.07 -21.58 -1.59
N ALA A 26 29.41 -20.95 -2.71
CA ALA A 26 29.04 -19.58 -2.96
C ALA A 26 27.52 -19.61 -3.03
N PHE A 27 26.87 -19.27 -1.92
CA PHE A 27 25.43 -19.06 -1.90
C PHE A 27 25.14 -18.10 -3.04
N ALA A 28 24.42 -18.56 -4.06
CA ALA A 28 24.07 -17.71 -5.18
C ALA A 28 23.34 -16.49 -4.61
N ALA A 29 23.93 -15.31 -4.81
CA ALA A 29 23.36 -14.06 -4.32
C ALA A 29 21.90 -13.95 -4.79
N PRO A 30 20.99 -13.43 -3.96
CA PRO A 30 19.60 -13.18 -4.39
C PRO A 30 19.61 -12.29 -5.64
N PRO A 31 18.63 -12.45 -6.54
CA PRO A 31 18.61 -11.68 -7.77
C PRO A 31 18.51 -10.18 -7.45
N THR A 32 19.24 -9.37 -8.22
CA THR A 32 19.22 -7.92 -8.09
C THR A 32 17.87 -7.38 -8.56
N LEU A 33 17.47 -6.21 -8.09
CA LEU A 33 16.20 -5.60 -8.48
C LEU A 33 16.10 -5.39 -10.01
N ALA A 34 17.21 -5.06 -10.67
CA ALA A 34 17.28 -4.92 -12.13
C ALA A 34 17.03 -6.25 -12.86
N GLN A 35 17.58 -7.37 -12.36
CA GLN A 35 17.29 -8.70 -12.91
C GLN A 35 15.81 -9.11 -12.75
N CYS A 36 15.13 -8.46 -11.81
CA CYS A 36 13.73 -8.69 -11.46
C CYS A 36 12.79 -7.64 -12.06
N ASN A 37 13.21 -6.85 -13.05
CA ASN A 37 12.40 -5.79 -13.66
C ASN A 37 11.78 -4.81 -12.63
N GLY A 38 12.49 -4.51 -11.55
CA GLY A 38 11.97 -3.61 -10.51
C GLY A 38 10.98 -4.27 -9.53
N ILE A 39 10.79 -5.60 -9.56
CA ILE A 39 9.76 -6.30 -8.81
C ILE A 39 10.34 -7.53 -8.10
N LYS A 40 10.45 -7.47 -6.78
CA LYS A 40 10.79 -8.61 -5.92
C LYS A 40 9.62 -8.90 -5.00
N ASP A 41 8.76 -9.82 -5.42
CA ASP A 41 7.50 -10.15 -4.74
C ASP A 41 7.70 -11.37 -3.85
N LEU A 42 7.48 -11.20 -2.54
CA LEU A 42 7.55 -12.27 -1.57
C LEU A 42 6.15 -12.57 -1.03
N ALA A 43 5.66 -13.78 -1.27
CA ALA A 43 4.43 -14.26 -0.66
C ALA A 43 4.73 -15.32 0.39
N VAL A 44 4.03 -15.28 1.52
CA VAL A 44 4.10 -16.30 2.56
C VAL A 44 2.68 -16.76 2.88
N VAL A 45 2.45 -18.07 2.76
CA VAL A 45 1.14 -18.69 2.98
C VAL A 45 1.26 -19.97 3.79
N ALA A 46 0.14 -20.39 4.39
CA ALA A 46 0.10 -21.61 5.19
C ALA A 46 0.20 -22.85 4.30
N HIS A 47 -0.66 -22.97 3.29
CA HIS A 47 -0.84 -24.16 2.46
C HIS A 47 -0.55 -23.93 0.97
N LEU A 48 -0.37 -25.04 0.25
CA LEU A 48 0.12 -25.07 -1.14
C LEU A 48 -0.88 -24.55 -2.20
N ASP A 49 -2.13 -24.29 -1.83
CA ASP A 49 -3.19 -23.74 -2.66
C ASP A 49 -3.58 -22.28 -2.33
N ASP A 50 -3.16 -21.77 -1.17
CA ASP A 50 -3.61 -20.48 -0.63
C ASP A 50 -3.27 -19.30 -1.55
N ASP A 51 -2.06 -19.24 -2.10
CA ASP A 51 -1.65 -18.14 -2.97
C ASP A 51 -2.37 -18.20 -4.33
N LEU A 52 -2.70 -19.40 -4.80
CA LEU A 52 -3.49 -19.63 -6.02
C LEU A 52 -4.93 -19.15 -5.82
N LEU A 53 -5.51 -19.42 -4.65
CA LEU A 53 -6.90 -19.12 -4.32
C LEU A 53 -7.12 -17.67 -3.87
N PHE A 54 -6.18 -17.05 -3.17
CA PHE A 54 -6.42 -15.75 -2.51
C PHE A 54 -5.55 -14.61 -3.04
N MET A 55 -4.34 -14.88 -3.53
CA MET A 55 -3.39 -13.83 -3.95
C MET A 55 -3.35 -13.57 -5.46
N ASN A 56 -3.91 -14.47 -6.27
CA ASN A 56 -4.07 -14.24 -7.70
C ASN A 56 -5.28 -13.34 -8.00
N PRO A 57 -5.20 -12.44 -9.00
CA PRO A 57 -4.21 -12.41 -10.10
C PRO A 57 -2.94 -11.58 -9.86
N ASP A 58 -2.72 -11.07 -8.64
CA ASP A 58 -1.61 -10.14 -8.40
C ASP A 58 -0.24 -10.81 -8.59
N ILE A 59 -0.09 -12.06 -8.13
CA ILE A 59 1.12 -12.86 -8.34
C ILE A 59 1.34 -13.16 -9.83
N ALA A 60 0.33 -13.69 -10.53
CA ALA A 60 0.41 -13.95 -11.97
C ALA A 60 0.80 -12.69 -12.76
N SER A 61 0.29 -11.53 -12.37
CA SER A 61 0.62 -10.24 -12.98
C SER A 61 2.09 -9.86 -12.78
N ASN A 62 2.66 -10.15 -11.61
CA ASN A 62 4.09 -9.93 -11.33
C ASN A 62 5.00 -10.91 -12.09
N VAL A 63 4.60 -12.18 -12.23
CA VAL A 63 5.31 -13.15 -13.08
C VAL A 63 5.31 -12.67 -14.54
N ALA A 64 4.14 -12.25 -15.06
CA ALA A 64 3.99 -11.75 -16.42
C ALA A 64 4.80 -10.47 -16.69
N ALA A 65 4.94 -9.59 -15.68
CA ALA A 65 5.78 -8.40 -15.75
C ALA A 65 7.30 -8.70 -15.72
N GLY A 66 7.68 -9.97 -15.57
CA GLY A 66 9.08 -10.39 -15.44
C GLY A 66 9.67 -10.11 -14.05
N GLY A 67 8.81 -9.99 -13.04
CA GLY A 67 9.23 -9.89 -11.65
C GLY A 67 9.92 -11.16 -11.16
N CYS A 68 10.75 -11.00 -10.14
CA CYS A 68 11.11 -12.12 -9.27
C CYS A 68 9.98 -12.38 -8.30
N VAL A 69 9.52 -13.62 -8.24
CA VAL A 69 8.46 -14.06 -7.35
C VAL A 69 8.99 -15.21 -6.51
N ARG A 70 8.93 -15.05 -5.20
CA ARG A 70 9.26 -16.10 -4.24
C ARG A 70 8.05 -16.37 -3.35
N VAL A 71 7.60 -17.62 -3.33
CA VAL A 71 6.54 -18.06 -2.42
C VAL A 71 7.11 -19.00 -1.37
N ILE A 72 6.78 -18.72 -0.12
CA ILE A 72 7.17 -19.54 1.04
C ILE A 72 5.89 -20.21 1.57
N TYR A 73 5.88 -21.53 1.54
CA TYR A 73 4.85 -22.37 2.13
C TYR A 73 5.32 -22.84 3.51
N LEU A 74 4.54 -22.54 4.54
CA LEU A 74 4.88 -22.94 5.91
C LEU A 74 4.63 -24.43 6.12
N THR A 75 3.43 -24.91 5.82
CA THR A 75 3.04 -26.30 6.10
C THR A 75 3.53 -27.26 5.01
N ALA A 76 3.63 -28.53 5.37
CA ALA A 76 3.70 -29.65 4.44
C ALA A 76 2.35 -29.90 3.77
N SER A 77 1.28 -29.28 4.26
CA SER A 77 -0.05 -29.38 3.66
C SER A 77 -0.53 -30.84 3.59
N ASP A 78 0.00 -31.69 4.48
CA ASP A 78 -0.06 -33.15 4.40
C ASP A 78 -1.31 -33.74 5.06
N ALA A 79 -2.12 -32.94 5.77
CA ALA A 79 -3.33 -33.40 6.45
C ALA A 79 -3.13 -34.62 7.38
N GLY A 80 -1.88 -34.89 7.81
CA GLY A 80 -1.51 -36.07 8.59
C GLY A 80 -1.19 -37.34 7.77
N GLU A 81 -1.18 -37.26 6.44
CA GLU A 81 -0.88 -38.37 5.52
C GLU A 81 0.61 -38.51 5.18
N GLY A 82 1.44 -37.55 5.56
CA GLY A 82 2.89 -37.59 5.40
C GLY A 82 3.40 -37.29 3.98
N ASP A 83 4.64 -37.70 3.71
CA ASP A 83 5.43 -37.25 2.54
C ASP A 83 4.77 -37.51 1.19
N THR A 84 4.05 -38.61 1.03
CA THR A 84 3.47 -38.98 -0.28
C THR A 84 2.44 -37.95 -0.75
N TYR A 85 1.55 -37.53 0.16
CA TYR A 85 0.52 -36.54 -0.15
C TYR A 85 1.11 -35.14 -0.28
N MET A 86 2.02 -34.75 0.64
CA MET A 86 2.79 -33.50 0.54
C MET A 86 3.46 -33.36 -0.84
N LEU A 87 4.21 -34.38 -1.29
CA LEU A 87 4.91 -34.35 -2.58
C LEU A 87 3.94 -34.26 -3.78
N GLY A 88 2.71 -34.76 -3.64
CA GLY A 88 1.63 -34.57 -4.62
C GLY A 88 1.22 -33.10 -4.75
N ARG A 89 0.92 -32.46 -3.62
CA ARG A 89 0.57 -31.04 -3.58
C ARG A 89 1.72 -30.15 -4.04
N GLU A 90 2.97 -30.49 -3.71
CA GLU A 90 4.16 -29.78 -4.22
C GLU A 90 4.33 -29.92 -5.74
N ARG A 91 3.92 -31.04 -6.35
CA ARG A 91 3.83 -31.15 -7.82
C ARG A 91 2.72 -30.27 -8.38
N GLY A 92 1.56 -30.21 -7.71
CA GLY A 92 0.45 -29.36 -8.12
C GLY A 92 0.83 -27.88 -8.19
N VAL A 93 1.45 -27.35 -7.14
CA VAL A 93 1.82 -25.93 -7.11
C VAL A 93 2.92 -25.61 -8.14
N ARG A 94 3.87 -26.54 -8.36
CA ARG A 94 4.87 -26.43 -9.43
C ARG A 94 4.23 -26.38 -10.82
N ALA A 95 3.24 -27.23 -11.09
CA ALA A 95 2.50 -27.22 -12.34
C ALA A 95 1.73 -25.89 -12.55
N ALA A 96 1.08 -25.38 -11.51
CA ALA A 96 0.38 -24.09 -11.55
C ALA A 96 1.34 -22.92 -11.84
N TYR A 97 2.50 -22.87 -11.19
CA TYR A 97 3.50 -21.83 -11.42
C TYR A 97 4.19 -21.93 -12.77
N ALA A 98 4.46 -23.14 -13.27
CA ALA A 98 4.96 -23.35 -14.63
C ALA A 98 3.97 -22.82 -15.67
N TYR A 99 2.68 -23.11 -15.49
CA TYR A 99 1.60 -22.56 -16.32
C TYR A 99 1.53 -21.02 -16.25
N MET A 100 1.52 -20.44 -15.04
CA MET A 100 1.55 -18.98 -14.84
C MET A 100 2.74 -18.32 -15.56
N ALA A 101 3.92 -18.94 -15.49
CA ALA A 101 5.14 -18.45 -16.13
C ALA A 101 5.22 -18.74 -17.64
N ARG A 102 4.27 -19.50 -18.19
CA ARG A 102 4.27 -20.00 -19.58
C ARG A 102 5.56 -20.75 -19.91
N GLN A 103 6.01 -21.59 -18.99
CA GLN A 103 7.21 -22.41 -19.12
C GLN A 103 6.86 -23.90 -19.00
N PRO A 104 7.71 -24.81 -19.50
CA PRO A 104 7.63 -26.22 -19.16
C PRO A 104 7.72 -26.42 -17.64
N ASP A 105 6.96 -27.41 -17.12
CA ASP A 105 6.99 -27.80 -15.71
C ASP A 105 8.26 -28.59 -15.37
N LEU A 106 9.39 -27.88 -15.38
CA LEU A 106 10.72 -28.41 -15.12
C LEU A 106 11.37 -27.58 -14.02
N TRP A 107 11.63 -28.20 -12.87
CA TRP A 107 12.13 -27.50 -11.69
C TRP A 107 13.44 -28.09 -11.20
N LYS A 108 14.33 -27.21 -10.77
CA LYS A 108 15.55 -27.58 -10.05
C LYS A 108 15.28 -27.53 -8.55
N GLU A 109 15.34 -28.69 -7.89
CA GLU A 109 15.35 -28.78 -6.43
C GLU A 109 16.75 -28.46 -5.88
N SER A 110 16.77 -27.77 -4.75
CA SER A 110 17.99 -27.40 -4.01
C SER A 110 17.62 -27.05 -2.56
N VAL A 111 18.63 -26.79 -1.73
CA VAL A 111 18.43 -26.33 -0.35
C VAL A 111 18.59 -24.81 -0.29
N GLY A 112 17.54 -24.13 0.16
CA GLY A 112 17.58 -22.75 0.63
C GLY A 112 17.95 -22.70 2.10
N HIS A 113 18.54 -21.60 2.55
CA HIS A 113 18.95 -21.43 3.95
C HIS A 113 18.40 -20.12 4.50
N ALA A 114 17.89 -20.17 5.73
CA ALA A 114 17.57 -19.01 6.54
C ALA A 114 18.39 -19.13 7.83
N ASP A 115 19.52 -18.41 7.87
CA ASP A 115 20.60 -18.68 8.82
C ASP A 115 21.02 -20.17 8.77
N GLN A 116 20.98 -20.89 9.89
CA GLN A 116 21.33 -22.32 9.94
C GLN A 116 20.21 -23.26 9.48
N ARG A 117 19.01 -22.73 9.22
CA ARG A 117 17.82 -23.54 8.91
C ARG A 117 17.77 -23.92 7.44
N GLN A 118 17.50 -25.19 7.18
CA GLN A 118 17.41 -25.72 5.82
C GLN A 118 15.95 -25.75 5.33
N ILE A 119 15.72 -25.26 4.11
CA ILE A 119 14.39 -25.15 3.51
C ILE A 119 14.44 -25.73 2.09
N ALA A 120 13.50 -26.60 1.73
CA ALA A 120 13.43 -27.12 0.37
C ALA A 120 13.11 -25.99 -0.61
N ARG A 121 13.91 -25.84 -1.68
CA ARG A 121 13.77 -24.78 -2.67
C ARG A 121 13.68 -25.34 -4.07
N PHE A 122 12.62 -24.98 -4.77
CA PHE A 122 12.41 -25.28 -6.18
C PHE A 122 12.56 -24.00 -7.01
N THR A 123 13.39 -24.05 -8.05
CA THR A 123 13.56 -22.96 -9.02
C THR A 123 13.12 -23.43 -10.40
N LEU A 124 12.24 -22.67 -11.04
CA LEU A 124 11.71 -23.02 -12.37
C LEU A 124 12.81 -22.86 -13.42
N SER A 125 13.13 -23.94 -14.14
CA SER A 125 14.24 -23.97 -15.08
C SER A 125 14.07 -22.97 -16.24
N GLY A 126 12.85 -22.87 -16.78
CA GLY A 126 12.53 -21.94 -17.87
C GLY A 126 12.40 -20.47 -17.45
N ASN A 127 12.26 -20.21 -16.14
CA ASN A 127 12.22 -18.85 -15.58
C ASN A 127 12.74 -18.84 -14.13
N PRO A 128 14.06 -18.75 -13.90
CA PRO A 128 14.65 -18.86 -12.57
C PRO A 128 14.27 -17.74 -11.58
N ARG A 129 13.56 -16.71 -12.06
CA ARG A 129 12.96 -15.64 -11.24
C ARG A 129 11.79 -16.13 -10.38
N VAL A 130 11.21 -17.29 -10.71
CA VAL A 130 10.13 -17.94 -9.95
C VAL A 130 10.72 -19.02 -9.05
N GLN A 131 10.53 -18.86 -7.74
CA GLN A 131 11.01 -19.80 -6.72
C GLN A 131 9.93 -20.16 -5.71
N LEU A 132 9.85 -21.44 -5.37
CA LEU A 132 8.96 -21.97 -4.34
C LEU A 132 9.82 -22.55 -3.21
N TRP A 133 9.51 -22.18 -1.98
CA TRP A 133 10.25 -22.57 -0.78
C TRP A 133 9.29 -23.25 0.20
N HIS A 134 9.65 -24.43 0.68
CA HIS A 134 8.77 -25.27 1.49
C HIS A 134 9.45 -25.56 2.83
N LEU A 135 8.89 -25.01 3.92
CA LEU A 135 9.33 -25.37 5.27
C LEU A 135 8.88 -26.78 5.64
N ARG A 136 7.75 -27.24 5.08
CA ARG A 136 7.20 -28.59 5.29
C ARG A 136 6.84 -28.88 6.75
N LEU A 137 6.34 -27.90 7.49
CA LEU A 137 5.84 -28.10 8.87
C LEU A 137 4.69 -29.12 8.85
N LYS A 138 4.72 -30.15 9.71
CA LYS A 138 3.65 -31.15 9.77
C LYS A 138 2.29 -30.52 10.03
N ASP A 139 1.27 -31.05 9.36
CA ASP A 139 -0.05 -30.44 9.29
C ASP A 139 -1.25 -31.41 9.55
N PRO A 140 -1.22 -32.29 10.57
CA PRO A 140 -2.42 -32.97 11.03
C PRO A 140 -3.30 -32.03 11.88
N TRP A 141 -4.62 -32.25 11.84
CA TRP A 141 -5.50 -31.75 12.89
C TRP A 141 -5.17 -32.44 14.24
N LEU A 142 -4.99 -31.66 15.31
CA LEU A 142 -4.68 -32.18 16.65
C LEU A 142 -5.95 -32.59 17.44
N GLY A 143 -7.12 -32.38 16.86
CA GLY A 143 -8.41 -32.65 17.47
C GLY A 143 -9.50 -32.84 16.42
N LYS A 144 -10.74 -32.97 16.89
CA LYS A 144 -11.91 -33.11 16.01
C LYS A 144 -12.50 -31.73 15.72
N GLY A 145 -12.80 -31.48 14.46
CA GLY A 145 -13.52 -30.28 14.03
C GLY A 145 -12.63 -29.08 13.77
N TRP A 146 -13.21 -28.11 13.08
CA TRP A 146 -12.51 -26.99 12.44
C TRP A 146 -11.78 -26.03 13.38
N GLY A 147 -12.26 -25.88 14.63
CA GLY A 147 -11.60 -25.08 15.66
C GLY A 147 -10.46 -25.78 16.39
N SER A 148 -10.12 -27.01 15.99
CA SER A 148 -8.95 -27.70 16.53
C SER A 148 -7.68 -27.05 16.03
N LEU A 149 -6.66 -26.97 16.88
CA LEU A 149 -5.35 -26.52 16.45
C LEU A 149 -4.68 -27.59 15.57
N THR A 150 -3.71 -27.13 14.80
CA THR A 150 -2.70 -27.90 14.05
C THR A 150 -1.33 -27.58 14.67
N PRO A 151 -0.24 -28.28 14.31
CA PRO A 151 1.08 -27.97 14.88
C PRO A 151 1.54 -26.51 14.67
N LEU A 152 1.28 -25.90 13.51
CA LEU A 152 1.64 -24.51 13.23
C LEU A 152 0.82 -23.54 14.09
N SER A 153 -0.53 -23.60 14.02
CA SER A 153 -1.40 -22.75 14.84
C SER A 153 -1.22 -22.93 16.35
N ARG A 154 -0.91 -24.14 16.82
CA ARG A 154 -0.52 -24.39 18.21
C ARG A 154 0.82 -23.73 18.56
N THR A 155 1.84 -23.88 17.71
CA THR A 155 3.15 -23.25 17.95
C THR A 155 3.06 -21.73 17.96
N GLU A 156 2.20 -21.14 17.14
CA GLU A 156 1.98 -19.69 17.12
C GLU A 156 1.30 -19.15 18.39
N SER A 157 0.34 -19.91 18.94
CA SER A 157 -0.60 -19.40 19.94
C SER A 157 -0.37 -19.91 21.37
N GLU A 158 0.26 -21.07 21.55
CA GLU A 158 0.52 -21.67 22.86
C GLU A 158 2.01 -21.56 23.23
N PRO A 159 2.34 -20.94 24.38
CA PRO A 159 3.72 -20.81 24.83
C PRO A 159 4.44 -22.15 25.00
N GLY A 160 5.69 -22.22 24.54
CA GLY A 160 6.56 -23.39 24.71
C GLY A 160 6.31 -24.54 23.73
N GLN A 161 5.33 -24.42 22.84
CA GLN A 161 5.07 -25.41 21.80
C GLN A 161 6.07 -25.31 20.65
N THR A 162 6.22 -26.43 19.94
CA THR A 162 7.06 -26.54 18.75
C THR A 162 6.36 -27.34 17.65
N VAL A 163 6.89 -27.19 16.44
CA VAL A 163 6.49 -27.94 15.25
C VAL A 163 7.73 -28.46 14.51
N ASP A 164 7.64 -29.69 14.04
CA ASP A 164 8.66 -30.38 13.26
C ASP A 164 8.29 -30.50 11.78
N THR A 165 9.29 -30.75 10.93
CA THR A 165 9.12 -30.83 9.47
C THR A 165 9.03 -32.26 8.93
N LEU A 166 8.55 -32.38 7.69
CA LEU A 166 8.64 -33.58 6.86
C LEU A 166 9.80 -33.50 5.85
N GLY A 167 10.14 -34.65 5.26
CA GLY A 167 11.15 -34.77 4.23
C GLY A 167 12.60 -34.83 4.75
N PRO A 168 13.59 -34.70 3.84
CA PRO A 168 14.99 -34.98 4.13
C PRO A 168 15.72 -33.87 4.93
N TYR A 169 15.03 -32.77 5.25
CA TYR A 169 15.58 -31.62 5.99
C TYR A 169 14.83 -31.47 7.33
N PRO A 170 15.11 -32.35 8.31
CA PRO A 170 14.40 -32.33 9.58
C PRO A 170 14.79 -31.08 10.38
N GLU A 171 13.79 -30.28 10.70
CA GLU A 171 13.90 -29.07 11.49
C GLU A 171 12.83 -29.08 12.58
N VAL A 172 13.11 -28.40 13.68
CA VAL A 172 12.14 -28.12 14.75
C VAL A 172 12.15 -26.63 15.03
N TYR A 173 10.95 -26.05 15.05
CA TYR A 173 10.77 -24.63 15.27
C TYR A 173 9.89 -24.36 16.48
N SER A 174 10.35 -23.45 17.35
CA SER A 174 9.47 -22.67 18.21
C SER A 174 8.88 -21.49 17.44
N ARG A 175 7.89 -20.81 18.03
CA ARG A 175 7.31 -19.56 17.51
C ARG A 175 8.38 -18.52 17.13
N GLU A 176 9.31 -18.28 18.05
CA GLU A 176 10.37 -17.29 17.88
C GLU A 176 11.30 -17.65 16.73
N GLN A 177 11.62 -18.94 16.60
CA GLN A 177 12.44 -19.44 15.50
C GLN A 177 11.74 -19.34 14.15
N LEU A 178 10.41 -19.53 14.08
CA LEU A 178 9.64 -19.25 12.87
C LEU A 178 9.70 -17.77 12.49
N ILE A 179 9.51 -16.88 13.46
CA ILE A 179 9.57 -15.43 13.23
C ILE A 179 10.97 -15.01 12.74
N ASP A 180 12.04 -15.50 13.39
CA ASP A 180 13.41 -15.20 13.00
C ASP A 180 13.75 -15.75 11.61
N THR A 181 13.30 -16.96 11.30
CA THR A 181 13.44 -17.58 9.97
C THR A 181 12.78 -16.73 8.90
N LEU A 182 11.53 -16.30 9.11
CA LEU A 182 10.80 -15.46 8.16
C LEU A 182 11.42 -14.06 8.03
N ALA A 183 11.85 -13.47 9.15
CA ALA A 183 12.53 -12.17 9.14
C ALA A 183 13.84 -12.24 8.36
N GLU A 184 14.58 -13.33 8.51
CA GLU A 184 15.81 -13.56 7.75
C GLU A 184 15.53 -13.74 6.26
N LEU A 185 14.49 -14.48 5.88
CA LEU A 185 14.08 -14.60 4.48
C LEU A 185 13.67 -13.25 3.87
N ILE A 186 13.02 -12.37 4.64
CA ILE A 186 12.72 -10.99 4.23
C ILE A 186 14.01 -10.20 4.02
N ARG A 187 14.96 -10.24 4.98
CA ARG A 187 16.24 -9.51 4.87
C ARG A 187 17.08 -9.97 3.70
N GLN A 188 17.22 -11.29 3.50
CA GLN A 188 17.97 -11.85 2.39
C GLN A 188 17.32 -11.55 1.04
N TYR A 189 15.99 -11.67 0.97
CA TYR A 189 15.30 -11.45 -0.29
C TYR A 189 15.22 -9.97 -0.64
N GLN A 190 15.17 -9.05 0.32
CA GLN A 190 14.96 -7.61 0.08
C GLN A 190 13.77 -7.37 -0.87
N PRO A 191 12.54 -7.77 -0.45
CA PRO A 191 11.36 -7.63 -1.28
C PRO A 191 11.03 -6.16 -1.55
N THR A 192 10.34 -5.93 -2.67
CA THR A 192 9.56 -4.70 -2.93
C THR A 192 8.13 -4.84 -2.41
N THR A 193 7.66 -6.07 -2.21
CA THR A 193 6.34 -6.38 -1.67
C THR A 193 6.41 -7.64 -0.81
N VAL A 194 5.77 -7.60 0.36
CA VAL A 194 5.52 -8.76 1.22
C VAL A 194 4.01 -9.00 1.26
N ARG A 195 3.59 -10.21 0.88
CA ARG A 195 2.21 -10.67 0.86
C ARG A 195 1.97 -11.73 1.92
N HIS A 196 0.85 -11.63 2.63
CA HIS A 196 0.43 -12.60 3.64
C HIS A 196 -1.10 -12.76 3.65
N LEU A 197 -1.60 -13.78 4.35
CA LEU A 197 -3.04 -14.00 4.59
C LEU A 197 -3.58 -13.06 5.68
N ASP A 198 -4.77 -13.33 6.21
CA ASP A 198 -5.45 -12.42 7.15
C ASP A 198 -4.94 -12.57 8.59
N ASP A 199 -4.17 -11.56 9.06
CA ASP A 199 -3.69 -11.50 10.44
C ASP A 199 -4.71 -10.89 11.43
N THR A 200 -5.84 -10.40 10.92
CA THR A 200 -6.80 -9.57 11.67
C THR A 200 -8.01 -10.33 12.19
N ILE A 201 -8.17 -11.60 11.84
CA ILE A 201 -9.27 -12.43 12.36
C ILE A 201 -9.16 -12.51 13.88
N SER A 202 -10.19 -11.99 14.56
CA SER A 202 -10.25 -11.90 16.03
C SER A 202 -11.01 -13.06 16.68
N VAL A 203 -11.67 -13.90 15.88
CA VAL A 203 -12.38 -15.09 16.35
C VAL A 203 -11.38 -16.04 17.02
N PRO A 204 -11.61 -16.47 18.29
CA PRO A 204 -10.73 -17.41 18.96
C PRO A 204 -10.62 -18.74 18.20
N TYR A 205 -9.43 -19.34 18.17
CA TYR A 205 -9.20 -20.61 17.45
C TYR A 205 -10.23 -21.70 17.82
N THR A 206 -10.51 -21.85 19.11
CA THR A 206 -11.46 -22.85 19.65
C THR A 206 -12.92 -22.61 19.23
N GLN A 207 -13.23 -21.44 18.68
CA GLN A 207 -14.56 -21.07 18.18
C GLN A 207 -14.63 -21.02 16.65
N LEU A 208 -13.52 -21.27 15.96
CA LEU A 208 -13.53 -21.34 14.50
C LEU A 208 -14.45 -22.49 14.06
N CYS A 209 -15.22 -22.23 13.01
CA CYS A 209 -16.13 -23.21 12.44
C CYS A 209 -16.16 -23.06 10.92
N TRP A 210 -16.28 -24.20 10.25
CA TRP A 210 -16.27 -24.26 8.80
C TRP A 210 -17.45 -23.48 8.21
N ARG A 211 -17.16 -22.54 7.30
CA ARG A 211 -18.14 -21.68 6.62
C ARG A 211 -18.98 -20.76 7.53
N CYS A 212 -18.48 -20.48 8.73
CA CYS A 212 -19.05 -19.44 9.57
C CYS A 212 -18.55 -18.06 9.11
N ALA A 213 -19.43 -17.06 9.16
CA ALA A 213 -19.13 -15.72 8.65
C ALA A 213 -17.94 -15.09 9.38
N GLY A 214 -16.90 -14.69 8.65
CA GLY A 214 -15.67 -14.10 9.20
C GLY A 214 -14.70 -15.09 9.85
N HIS A 215 -14.94 -16.41 9.74
CA HIS A 215 -14.05 -17.42 10.31
C HIS A 215 -13.02 -17.86 9.26
N GLY A 216 -11.75 -17.98 9.69
CA GLY A 216 -10.64 -18.47 8.86
C GLY A 216 -10.24 -19.91 9.17
N HIS A 217 -9.18 -20.38 8.52
CA HIS A 217 -8.43 -21.57 8.93
C HIS A 217 -7.45 -21.21 10.05
N PRO A 218 -7.25 -22.04 11.09
CA PRO A 218 -6.27 -21.78 12.13
C PRO A 218 -4.87 -21.45 11.60
N ASP A 219 -4.37 -22.22 10.62
CA ASP A 219 -3.04 -21.95 10.05
C ASP A 219 -2.94 -20.72 9.18
N HIS A 220 -4.03 -20.27 8.54
CA HIS A 220 -3.98 -19.03 7.75
C HIS A 220 -3.73 -17.84 8.68
N ILE A 221 -4.46 -17.81 9.80
CA ILE A 221 -4.32 -16.80 10.86
C ILE A 221 -2.93 -16.87 11.48
N ALA A 222 -2.46 -18.06 11.85
CA ALA A 222 -1.15 -18.26 12.46
C ALA A 222 -0.02 -17.84 11.52
N SER A 223 -0.07 -18.26 10.26
CA SER A 223 0.88 -17.87 9.22
C SER A 223 0.96 -16.36 9.07
N ALA A 224 -0.19 -15.70 8.92
CA ALA A 224 -0.26 -14.25 8.75
C ALA A 224 0.32 -13.49 9.95
N ARG A 225 -0.02 -13.91 11.18
CA ARG A 225 0.52 -13.30 12.42
C ARG A 225 2.03 -13.48 12.57
N LEU A 226 2.57 -14.65 12.21
CA LEU A 226 4.01 -14.90 12.21
C LEU A 226 4.74 -14.01 11.20
N VAL A 227 4.19 -13.84 9.99
CA VAL A 227 4.75 -12.94 8.97
C VAL A 227 4.74 -11.49 9.44
N ARG A 228 3.66 -11.05 10.08
CA ARG A 228 3.57 -9.70 10.66
C ARG A 228 4.62 -9.47 11.74
N ALA A 229 4.80 -10.43 12.64
CA ALA A 229 5.86 -10.36 13.64
C ALA A 229 7.27 -10.35 12.99
N ALA A 230 7.46 -11.08 11.90
CA ALA A 230 8.72 -11.10 11.16
C ALA A 230 9.03 -9.77 10.47
N MET A 231 8.02 -9.11 9.89
CA MET A 231 8.16 -7.77 9.30
C MET A 231 8.58 -6.72 10.33
N LEU A 232 8.11 -6.83 11.58
CA LEU A 232 8.56 -5.96 12.68
C LEU A 232 10.04 -6.18 13.03
N ARG A 233 10.59 -7.41 12.84
CA ARG A 233 12.02 -7.71 13.01
C ARG A 233 12.87 -7.41 11.77
N ALA A 234 12.24 -7.29 10.62
CA ALA A 234 12.89 -7.00 9.33
C ALA A 234 12.22 -5.79 8.65
N PRO A 235 12.27 -4.60 9.27
CA PRO A 235 11.69 -3.39 8.67
C PRO A 235 12.41 -3.09 7.35
N GLY A 236 11.66 -2.62 6.36
CA GLY A 236 12.20 -2.28 5.04
C GLY A 236 11.22 -1.46 4.21
N ASN A 237 11.70 -0.99 3.05
CA ASN A 237 10.91 -0.21 2.09
C ASN A 237 10.15 -1.13 1.12
N TYR A 238 9.27 -1.96 1.65
CA TYR A 238 8.37 -2.79 0.86
C TYR A 238 6.91 -2.41 1.10
N ALA A 239 6.06 -2.71 0.12
CA ALA A 239 4.63 -2.71 0.34
C ALA A 239 4.20 -3.94 1.15
N GLU A 240 3.27 -3.76 2.08
CA GLU A 240 2.55 -4.85 2.76
C GLU A 240 1.20 -5.04 2.08
N ILE A 241 0.86 -6.28 1.72
CA ILE A 241 -0.46 -6.63 1.21
C ILE A 241 -0.97 -7.88 1.94
N GLY A 242 -1.93 -7.68 2.84
CA GLY A 242 -2.69 -8.77 3.45
C GLY A 242 -3.87 -9.17 2.56
N TYR A 243 -4.17 -10.46 2.48
CA TYR A 243 -5.27 -11.01 1.69
C TYR A 243 -6.33 -11.66 2.58
N ILE A 244 -7.59 -11.37 2.27
CA ILE A 244 -8.71 -12.05 2.92
C ILE A 244 -8.87 -13.43 2.27
N ASP A 245 -8.81 -14.46 3.10
CA ASP A 245 -8.82 -15.86 2.68
C ASP A 245 -10.24 -16.45 2.56
N TYR A 246 -10.64 -17.38 3.43
CA TYR A 246 -11.96 -18.01 3.40
C TYR A 246 -13.11 -17.01 3.50
N PRO A 247 -13.06 -15.95 4.35
CA PRO A 247 -14.12 -14.96 4.42
C PRO A 247 -14.32 -14.18 3.11
N SER A 248 -13.39 -14.26 2.14
CA SER A 248 -13.59 -13.62 0.83
C SER A 248 -14.87 -14.11 0.15
N GLN A 249 -15.26 -15.38 0.33
CA GLN A 249 -16.47 -15.95 -0.28
C GLN A 249 -17.77 -15.25 0.14
N GLU A 250 -17.76 -14.55 1.27
CA GLU A 250 -18.90 -13.80 1.83
C GLU A 250 -19.10 -12.45 1.15
N ARG A 251 -18.13 -12.03 0.33
CA ARG A 251 -18.15 -10.77 -0.40
C ARG A 251 -18.67 -10.97 -1.82
N ALA A 252 -18.95 -9.87 -2.53
CA ALA A 252 -19.32 -9.95 -3.94
C ALA A 252 -18.15 -10.48 -4.79
N SER A 253 -18.45 -10.95 -6.01
CA SER A 253 -17.40 -11.17 -7.01
C SER A 253 -16.77 -9.82 -7.38
N ASN A 254 -15.45 -9.78 -7.50
CA ASN A 254 -14.71 -8.54 -7.75
C ASN A 254 -13.52 -8.69 -8.72
N LEU A 255 -13.37 -9.89 -9.30
CA LEU A 255 -12.47 -10.11 -10.43
C LEU A 255 -13.24 -9.93 -11.75
N ALA A 256 -12.57 -9.44 -12.78
CA ALA A 256 -13.12 -9.40 -14.14
C ALA A 256 -13.14 -10.82 -14.76
N ASP A 257 -14.02 -11.08 -15.73
CA ASP A 257 -14.21 -12.42 -16.33
C ASP A 257 -12.90 -13.06 -16.82
N ASN A 258 -11.99 -12.26 -17.39
CA ASN A 258 -10.67 -12.73 -17.83
C ASN A 258 -9.73 -13.07 -16.66
N GLU A 259 -9.76 -12.30 -15.56
CA GLU A 259 -9.04 -12.60 -14.33
C GLU A 259 -9.56 -13.92 -13.72
N ILE A 260 -10.89 -14.11 -13.68
CA ILE A 260 -11.55 -15.33 -13.19
C ILE A 260 -11.14 -16.53 -14.03
N ALA A 261 -11.22 -16.43 -15.36
CA ALA A 261 -10.85 -17.52 -16.26
C ALA A 261 -9.37 -17.91 -16.09
N SER A 262 -8.47 -16.92 -16.01
CA SER A 262 -7.04 -17.17 -15.79
C SER A 262 -6.79 -17.82 -14.43
N LYS A 263 -7.36 -17.27 -13.35
CA LYS A 263 -7.20 -17.80 -11.98
C LYS A 263 -7.74 -19.21 -11.85
N SER A 264 -8.87 -19.49 -12.49
CA SER A 264 -9.49 -20.83 -12.51
C SER A 264 -8.58 -21.86 -13.19
N MET A 265 -8.01 -21.52 -14.37
CA MET A 265 -7.07 -22.40 -15.06
C MET A 265 -5.80 -22.66 -14.25
N ILE A 266 -5.24 -21.62 -13.61
CA ILE A 266 -4.08 -21.74 -12.73
C ILE A 266 -4.37 -22.74 -11.59
N PHE A 267 -5.51 -22.60 -10.93
CA PHE A 267 -5.91 -23.51 -9.85
C PHE A 267 -6.16 -24.94 -10.34
N GLN A 268 -6.71 -25.13 -11.54
CA GLN A 268 -6.90 -26.46 -12.12
C GLN A 268 -5.58 -27.23 -12.32
N HIS A 269 -4.51 -26.56 -12.77
CA HIS A 269 -3.20 -27.18 -12.90
C HIS A 269 -2.66 -27.70 -11.56
N TYR A 270 -2.98 -27.01 -10.46
CA TYR A 270 -2.73 -27.49 -9.11
C TYR A 270 -3.61 -28.71 -8.78
N ALA A 271 -4.93 -28.56 -8.95
CA ALA A 271 -5.92 -29.57 -8.58
C ALA A 271 -5.70 -30.93 -9.24
N TRP A 272 -5.17 -30.98 -10.47
CA TRP A 272 -4.87 -32.24 -11.16
C TRP A 272 -3.85 -33.14 -10.44
N ASN A 273 -3.07 -32.59 -9.51
CA ASN A 273 -2.06 -33.33 -8.76
C ASN A 273 -2.43 -33.54 -7.28
N ASP A 274 -3.64 -33.14 -6.90
CA ASP A 274 -4.16 -33.27 -5.54
C ASP A 274 -5.45 -34.09 -5.58
N TYR A 275 -5.38 -35.33 -5.08
CA TYR A 275 -6.48 -36.29 -5.21
C TYR A 275 -7.71 -35.92 -4.36
N HIS A 276 -7.57 -35.02 -3.38
CA HIS A 276 -8.73 -34.45 -2.67
C HIS A 276 -9.53 -33.49 -3.56
N TYR A 277 -8.92 -32.94 -4.61
CA TYR A 277 -9.57 -32.12 -5.62
C TYR A 277 -9.87 -32.92 -6.89
N CYS A 278 -8.83 -33.41 -7.58
CA CYS A 278 -8.96 -34.15 -8.84
C CYS A 278 -7.99 -35.33 -8.93
N ALA A 279 -8.47 -36.46 -9.45
CA ALA A 279 -7.65 -37.63 -9.78
C ALA A 279 -6.96 -37.47 -11.16
N GLY A 280 -6.31 -36.34 -11.40
CA GLY A 280 -5.75 -35.97 -12.71
C GLY A 280 -6.64 -35.03 -13.54
N PRO A 281 -6.19 -34.65 -14.76
CA PRO A 281 -6.90 -33.69 -15.61
C PRO A 281 -8.20 -34.23 -16.20
N THR A 282 -8.25 -35.53 -16.50
CA THR A 282 -9.41 -36.15 -17.14
C THR A 282 -10.59 -36.16 -16.18
N GLY A 283 -11.67 -35.47 -16.56
CA GLY A 283 -12.90 -35.42 -15.76
C GLY A 283 -12.82 -34.50 -14.53
N CYS A 284 -11.75 -33.72 -14.37
CA CYS A 284 -11.62 -32.73 -13.30
C CYS A 284 -12.69 -31.63 -13.45
N LYS A 285 -13.38 -31.32 -12.36
CA LYS A 285 -14.46 -30.32 -12.30
C LYS A 285 -14.12 -29.07 -11.49
N GLU A 286 -12.89 -29.00 -10.96
CA GLU A 286 -12.42 -27.80 -10.29
C GLU A 286 -12.31 -26.62 -11.26
N PRO A 287 -12.46 -25.36 -10.82
CA PRO A 287 -12.87 -24.96 -9.47
C PRO A 287 -14.33 -25.34 -9.16
N ALA A 288 -14.57 -25.98 -8.02
CA ALA A 288 -15.89 -26.39 -7.53
C ALA A 288 -16.08 -26.00 -6.05
N GLY A 289 -17.32 -26.08 -5.56
CA GLY A 289 -17.62 -25.79 -4.15
C GLY A 289 -17.09 -24.40 -3.70
N PRO A 290 -16.41 -24.31 -2.54
CA PRO A 290 -15.79 -23.06 -2.09
C PRO A 290 -14.73 -22.51 -3.04
N ALA A 291 -13.92 -23.36 -3.69
CA ALA A 291 -12.90 -22.92 -4.64
C ALA A 291 -13.52 -22.14 -5.81
N ALA A 292 -14.70 -22.56 -6.29
CA ALA A 292 -15.45 -21.82 -7.31
C ALA A 292 -15.85 -20.41 -6.86
N ALA A 293 -16.06 -20.17 -5.56
CA ALA A 293 -16.29 -18.83 -5.02
C ALA A 293 -14.98 -18.03 -4.89
N TRP A 294 -13.91 -18.64 -4.38
CA TRP A 294 -12.64 -17.96 -4.14
C TRP A 294 -11.95 -17.51 -5.43
N VAL A 295 -12.02 -18.30 -6.50
CA VAL A 295 -11.44 -17.91 -7.81
C VAL A 295 -12.12 -16.71 -8.47
N GLN A 296 -13.26 -16.25 -7.94
CA GLN A 296 -13.96 -15.07 -8.42
C GLN A 296 -13.56 -13.78 -7.69
N ARG A 297 -12.65 -13.88 -6.71
CA ARG A 297 -12.40 -12.81 -5.74
C ARG A 297 -10.92 -12.60 -5.46
N ALA A 298 -10.56 -11.35 -5.17
CA ALA A 298 -9.31 -10.97 -4.53
C ALA A 298 -9.57 -9.73 -3.66
N TYR A 299 -9.53 -9.92 -2.34
CA TYR A 299 -9.79 -8.86 -1.36
C TYR A 299 -8.61 -8.69 -0.42
N TYR A 300 -8.40 -7.46 0.01
CA TYR A 300 -7.27 -7.08 0.85
C TYR A 300 -7.74 -6.83 2.28
N VAL A 301 -6.87 -7.18 3.22
CA VAL A 301 -7.07 -6.94 4.65
C VAL A 301 -7.10 -5.43 4.91
N SER A 302 -8.10 -4.97 5.65
CA SER A 302 -8.09 -3.63 6.26
C SER A 302 -7.92 -3.79 7.77
N ARG A 303 -7.06 -2.96 8.36
CA ARG A 303 -6.94 -2.86 9.82
C ARG A 303 -8.01 -1.98 10.46
N GLN A 304 -9.05 -1.64 9.70
CA GLN A 304 -10.14 -0.79 10.15
C GLN A 304 -9.67 0.62 10.53
N ASP A 305 -8.63 1.11 9.86
CA ASP A 305 -7.93 2.37 10.17
C ASP A 305 -7.74 3.26 8.93
N MET A 306 -8.44 2.96 7.83
CA MET A 306 -8.21 3.62 6.55
C MET A 306 -8.75 5.07 6.57
N PRO A 307 -7.88 6.09 6.43
CA PRO A 307 -8.29 7.49 6.52
C PRO A 307 -9.21 7.87 5.35
N PRO A 308 -10.27 8.66 5.61
CA PRO A 308 -11.02 9.28 4.53
C PRO A 308 -10.16 10.35 3.85
N GLN A 309 -10.63 10.88 2.73
CA GLN A 309 -10.12 12.12 2.14
C GLN A 309 -11.29 13.06 1.89
N ILE A 310 -11.07 14.36 1.94
CA ILE A 310 -12.12 15.34 1.68
C ILE A 310 -11.64 16.44 0.77
N TYR A 311 -12.54 16.92 -0.09
CA TYR A 311 -12.25 17.98 -1.04
C TYR A 311 -13.50 18.82 -1.33
N PRO A 312 -13.40 20.15 -1.49
CA PRO A 312 -14.49 21.00 -1.93
C PRO A 312 -14.78 20.71 -3.41
N ASP A 313 -16.00 20.34 -3.75
CA ASP A 313 -16.39 20.41 -5.16
C ASP A 313 -16.46 21.88 -5.60
N GLY A 314 -16.33 22.12 -6.92
CA GLY A 314 -16.42 23.46 -7.51
C GLY A 314 -17.79 24.14 -7.38
N ARG A 315 -18.70 23.60 -6.55
CA ARG A 315 -20.03 24.12 -6.23
C ARG A 315 -20.16 24.45 -4.73
N ASN A 316 -19.03 24.57 -4.03
CA ASN A 316 -18.91 24.82 -2.58
C ASN A 316 -19.49 23.71 -1.69
N GLY A 317 -19.66 22.50 -2.22
CA GLY A 317 -20.03 21.32 -1.45
C GLY A 317 -18.82 20.50 -1.00
N LEU A 318 -18.92 19.78 0.12
CA LEU A 318 -17.90 18.83 0.55
C LEU A 318 -18.09 17.48 -0.16
N VAL A 319 -17.04 16.93 -0.75
CA VAL A 319 -17.01 15.53 -1.21
C VAL A 319 -16.07 14.74 -0.29
N VAL A 320 -16.59 13.64 0.25
CA VAL A 320 -15.81 12.70 1.06
C VAL A 320 -15.47 11.47 0.21
N PHE A 321 -14.22 11.03 0.27
CA PHE A 321 -13.72 9.83 -0.38
C PHE A 321 -13.25 8.82 0.64
N ALA A 322 -13.44 7.55 0.33
CA ALA A 322 -13.00 6.45 1.17
C ALA A 322 -12.63 5.24 0.30
N ALA A 323 -11.52 4.58 0.63
CA ALA A 323 -11.29 3.23 0.15
C ALA A 323 -12.21 2.27 0.93
N GLY A 324 -12.89 1.37 0.24
CA GLY A 324 -13.88 0.49 0.85
C GLY A 324 -13.26 -0.79 1.39
N GLU A 325 -13.51 -1.06 2.67
CA GLU A 325 -13.01 -2.26 3.37
C GLU A 325 -13.75 -3.52 2.92
N THR A 326 -14.98 -3.37 2.44
CA THR A 326 -15.86 -4.45 1.98
C THR A 326 -15.77 -4.67 0.47
N ASN A 327 -15.77 -3.59 -0.33
CA ASN A 327 -15.76 -3.68 -1.78
C ASN A 327 -14.38 -3.51 -2.43
N ALA A 328 -13.33 -3.16 -1.68
CA ALA A 328 -11.99 -2.88 -2.20
C ALA A 328 -11.95 -1.82 -3.32
N ALA A 329 -12.89 -0.87 -3.31
CA ALA A 329 -13.00 0.19 -4.31
C ALA A 329 -12.63 1.56 -3.74
N ALA A 330 -12.27 2.50 -4.61
CA ALA A 330 -12.42 3.91 -4.26
C ALA A 330 -13.91 4.29 -4.29
N ASN A 331 -14.40 4.98 -3.25
CA ASN A 331 -15.79 5.40 -3.14
C ASN A 331 -15.85 6.90 -2.85
N ARG A 332 -16.91 7.56 -3.32
CA ARG A 332 -17.25 8.95 -2.99
C ARG A 332 -18.61 9.01 -2.31
N TRP A 333 -18.77 9.95 -1.39
CA TRP A 333 -20.08 10.29 -0.83
C TRP A 333 -20.83 11.21 -1.79
N ASP A 334 -22.02 10.80 -2.23
CA ASP A 334 -22.95 11.65 -2.97
C ASP A 334 -23.89 12.33 -1.96
N SER A 335 -23.70 13.64 -1.78
CA SER A 335 -24.49 14.44 -0.82
C SER A 335 -25.96 14.55 -1.22
N GLY A 336 -26.27 14.62 -2.52
CA GLY A 336 -27.64 14.73 -3.01
C GLY A 336 -28.45 13.46 -2.82
N GLN A 337 -27.80 12.30 -2.98
CA GLN A 337 -28.43 10.98 -2.78
C GLN A 337 -28.22 10.43 -1.37
N ARG A 338 -27.40 11.09 -0.54
CA ARG A 338 -26.99 10.67 0.80
C ARG A 338 -26.52 9.21 0.83
N ARG A 339 -25.66 8.84 -0.11
CA ARG A 339 -25.09 7.49 -0.20
C ARG A 339 -23.71 7.47 -0.83
N TRP A 340 -22.96 6.42 -0.56
CA TRP A 340 -21.71 6.15 -1.25
C TRP A 340 -21.95 5.68 -2.69
N GLN A 341 -21.09 6.15 -3.60
CA GLN A 341 -20.97 5.66 -4.97
C GLN A 341 -19.55 5.17 -5.20
N SER A 342 -19.41 3.99 -5.78
CA SER A 342 -18.11 3.48 -6.18
C SER A 342 -17.60 4.20 -7.42
N LEU A 343 -16.32 4.58 -7.39
CA LEU A 343 -15.57 5.07 -8.55
C LEU A 343 -14.80 3.93 -9.25
N GLY A 344 -14.96 2.68 -8.80
CA GLY A 344 -14.19 1.55 -9.30
C GLY A 344 -12.76 1.50 -8.76
N GLY A 345 -11.94 0.64 -9.37
CA GLY A 345 -10.53 0.47 -9.07
C GLY A 345 -10.28 -0.36 -7.81
N ARG A 346 -9.62 -1.51 -7.98
CA ARG A 346 -9.33 -2.47 -6.91
C ARG A 346 -8.12 -1.98 -6.10
N THR A 347 -8.36 -1.47 -4.90
CA THR A 347 -7.35 -0.93 -3.97
C THR A 347 -7.53 -1.49 -2.56
N GLY A 348 -6.41 -1.77 -1.89
CA GLY A 348 -6.37 -2.18 -0.48
C GLY A 348 -5.75 -1.13 0.45
N GLY A 349 -5.43 0.06 -0.07
CA GLY A 349 -4.74 1.12 0.69
C GLY A 349 -5.45 2.48 0.63
N PRO A 350 -4.95 3.47 1.41
CA PRO A 350 -5.55 4.79 1.50
C PRO A 350 -5.55 5.52 0.16
N LEU A 351 -6.49 6.46 0.03
CA LEU A 351 -6.59 7.39 -1.10
C LEU A 351 -5.88 8.70 -0.75
N VAL A 352 -5.58 9.52 -1.76
CA VAL A 352 -5.16 10.91 -1.55
C VAL A 352 -5.88 11.83 -2.53
N THR A 353 -6.40 12.96 -2.03
CA THR A 353 -7.04 13.99 -2.86
C THR A 353 -6.11 15.15 -3.14
N PHE A 354 -6.39 15.85 -4.23
CA PHE A 354 -5.63 17.04 -4.64
C PHE A 354 -6.49 17.98 -5.49
N GLY A 355 -6.04 19.22 -5.66
CA GLY A 355 -6.71 20.21 -6.49
C GLY A 355 -6.08 20.39 -7.86
N HIS A 356 -6.90 20.43 -8.91
CA HIS A 356 -6.47 20.97 -10.20
C HIS A 356 -6.52 22.50 -10.19
N ALA A 357 -5.78 23.14 -11.11
CA ALA A 357 -5.73 24.60 -11.23
C ALA A 357 -7.09 25.25 -11.57
N ASP A 358 -8.05 24.47 -12.09
CA ASP A 358 -9.43 24.89 -12.35
C ASP A 358 -10.38 24.72 -11.15
N GLY A 359 -9.84 24.33 -9.98
CA GLY A 359 -10.61 24.12 -8.75
C GLY A 359 -11.35 22.78 -8.67
N THR A 360 -11.18 21.89 -9.66
CA THR A 360 -11.79 20.55 -9.62
C THR A 360 -11.00 19.58 -8.76
N ALA A 361 -11.72 18.64 -8.15
CA ALA A 361 -11.12 17.58 -7.33
C ALA A 361 -10.36 16.57 -8.20
N GLY A 362 -9.20 16.15 -7.71
CA GLY A 362 -8.49 14.98 -8.17
C GLY A 362 -8.34 13.95 -7.05
N LEU A 363 -8.25 12.68 -7.44
CA LEU A 363 -8.10 11.54 -6.53
C LEU A 363 -7.01 10.61 -7.05
N MET A 364 -6.10 10.17 -6.19
CA MET A 364 -5.17 9.09 -6.49
C MET A 364 -5.47 7.85 -5.65
N ALA A 365 -5.24 6.69 -6.25
CA ALA A 365 -5.25 5.39 -5.62
C ALA A 365 -4.00 4.59 -6.03
N ARG A 366 -3.59 3.65 -5.19
CA ARG A 366 -2.50 2.72 -5.45
C ARG A 366 -3.06 1.32 -5.59
N ASP A 367 -2.73 0.63 -6.66
CA ASP A 367 -3.10 -0.77 -6.84
C ASP A 367 -2.18 -1.72 -6.01
N PRO A 368 -2.54 -2.98 -5.82
CA PRO A 368 -1.75 -3.96 -5.07
C PRO A 368 -0.39 -4.32 -5.71
N LEU A 369 -0.15 -3.93 -6.96
CA LEU A 369 1.10 -4.13 -7.69
C LEU A 369 2.07 -2.94 -7.54
N GLY A 370 1.60 -1.84 -6.95
CA GLY A 370 2.35 -0.60 -6.77
C GLY A 370 2.10 0.45 -7.85
N GLY A 371 1.21 0.19 -8.81
CA GLY A 371 0.80 1.18 -9.80
C GLY A 371 -0.01 2.30 -9.17
N VAL A 372 0.21 3.53 -9.62
CA VAL A 372 -0.55 4.71 -9.19
C VAL A 372 -1.56 5.08 -10.26
N TRP A 373 -2.78 5.36 -9.83
CA TRP A 373 -3.89 5.74 -10.70
C TRP A 373 -4.45 7.08 -10.24
N ALA A 374 -4.74 7.97 -11.18
CA ALA A 374 -5.39 9.25 -10.93
C ALA A 374 -6.77 9.28 -11.59
N ASN A 375 -7.71 9.98 -10.97
CA ASN A 375 -9.02 10.29 -11.54
C ASN A 375 -9.32 11.76 -11.28
N LYS A 376 -9.99 12.40 -12.23
CA LYS A 376 -10.32 13.82 -12.17
C LYS A 376 -11.83 14.02 -12.21
N GLN A 377 -12.32 14.90 -11.35
CA GLN A 377 -13.69 15.38 -11.38
C GLN A 377 -13.90 16.38 -12.52
N ARG A 378 -15.04 16.27 -13.21
CA ARG A 378 -15.53 17.29 -14.15
C ARG A 378 -16.29 18.38 -13.38
N HIS A 379 -16.43 19.56 -13.98
CA HIS A 379 -17.19 20.66 -13.37
C HIS A 379 -18.67 20.33 -13.09
N ASP A 380 -19.27 19.40 -13.84
CA ASP A 380 -20.63 18.91 -13.59
C ASP A 380 -20.73 17.93 -12.39
N GLY A 381 -19.59 17.61 -11.77
CA GLY A 381 -19.47 16.68 -10.65
C GLY A 381 -19.34 15.21 -11.05
N THR A 382 -19.35 14.87 -12.36
CA THR A 382 -19.04 13.52 -12.85
C THR A 382 -17.53 13.27 -12.85
N TRP A 383 -17.10 12.02 -13.06
CA TRP A 383 -15.67 11.64 -13.03
C TRP A 383 -15.18 11.17 -14.39
N GLN A 384 -13.96 11.57 -14.76
CA GLN A 384 -13.36 11.23 -16.04
C GLN A 384 -13.10 9.74 -16.18
N GLY A 385 -12.75 9.09 -15.07
CA GLY A 385 -12.30 7.70 -15.05
C GLY A 385 -10.83 7.61 -14.63
N TRP A 386 -10.42 6.41 -14.24
CA TRP A 386 -9.05 6.17 -13.81
C TRP A 386 -8.07 6.24 -14.97
N GLN A 387 -6.94 6.88 -14.75
CA GLN A 387 -5.81 6.97 -15.66
C GLN A 387 -4.55 6.48 -14.92
N ALA A 388 -3.79 5.59 -15.57
CA ALA A 388 -2.57 5.07 -14.99
C ALA A 388 -1.46 6.14 -15.06
N LEU A 389 -0.81 6.43 -13.93
CA LEU A 389 0.41 7.23 -13.86
C LEU A 389 1.61 6.30 -14.05
N ALA A 390 1.75 5.75 -15.26
CA ALA A 390 2.72 4.71 -15.57
C ALA A 390 4.18 5.18 -15.40
N GLY A 391 5.08 4.23 -15.15
CA GLY A 391 6.54 4.44 -15.14
C GLY A 391 7.22 4.09 -13.82
N VAL A 392 6.50 4.20 -12.69
CA VAL A 392 7.03 3.88 -11.35
C VAL A 392 6.04 3.01 -10.60
N ARG A 393 6.57 2.01 -9.86
CA ARG A 393 5.82 1.29 -8.83
C ARG A 393 6.27 1.78 -7.46
N VAL A 394 5.31 2.07 -6.59
CA VAL A 394 5.56 2.73 -5.30
C VAL A 394 5.20 1.81 -4.13
N SER A 395 5.87 1.98 -2.99
CA SER A 395 5.59 1.20 -1.78
C SER A 395 4.38 1.69 -0.99
N GLN A 396 4.05 2.98 -1.10
CA GLN A 396 2.94 3.64 -0.40
C GLN A 396 2.22 4.62 -1.33
N ILE A 397 0.99 5.03 -0.97
CA ILE A 397 0.29 6.08 -1.71
C ILE A 397 1.14 7.38 -1.73
N PRO A 398 1.24 8.09 -2.87
CA PRO A 398 2.00 9.33 -2.95
C PRO A 398 1.56 10.36 -1.89
N ALA A 399 2.49 11.21 -1.47
CA ALA A 399 2.19 12.44 -0.75
C ALA A 399 1.93 13.55 -1.76
N VAL A 400 0.89 14.35 -1.55
CA VAL A 400 0.51 15.44 -2.46
C VAL A 400 0.62 16.79 -1.76
N ALA A 401 1.08 17.81 -2.48
CA ALA A 401 1.26 19.14 -1.93
C ALA A 401 -0.10 19.72 -1.52
N PRO A 402 -0.23 20.21 -0.27
CA PRO A 402 -1.43 20.92 0.14
C PRO A 402 -1.43 22.32 -0.49
N ARG A 403 -2.64 22.82 -0.78
CA ARG A 403 -2.91 24.20 -1.25
C ARG A 403 -2.08 24.63 -2.47
N GLY A 404 -2.66 24.51 -3.67
CA GLY A 404 -2.09 25.05 -4.91
C GLY A 404 -2.12 24.07 -6.07
N GLU A 405 -1.23 24.26 -7.03
CA GLU A 405 -1.04 23.33 -8.15
C GLU A 405 -0.56 21.97 -7.61
N ALA A 406 -1.30 20.91 -7.96
CA ALA A 406 -1.02 19.56 -7.49
C ALA A 406 0.33 19.02 -7.96
N ALA A 407 0.85 18.11 -7.15
CA ALA A 407 2.26 17.87 -7.04
C ALA A 407 2.47 16.67 -6.12
N ALA A 408 2.90 15.53 -6.64
CA ALA A 408 2.95 14.28 -5.89
C ALA A 408 4.37 13.72 -5.82
N VAL A 409 4.73 13.16 -4.66
CA VAL A 409 6.01 12.48 -4.42
C VAL A 409 5.77 11.11 -3.81
N ALA A 410 6.52 10.10 -4.27
CA ALA A 410 6.45 8.76 -3.73
C ALA A 410 7.81 8.07 -3.71
N LEU A 411 8.00 7.15 -2.76
CA LEU A 411 9.14 6.24 -2.73
C LEU A 411 8.87 5.07 -3.67
N GLY A 412 9.71 4.92 -4.69
CA GLY A 412 9.66 3.85 -5.67
C GLY A 412 10.22 2.53 -5.13
N TYR A 413 9.89 1.43 -5.81
CA TYR A 413 10.48 0.11 -5.58
C TYR A 413 12.00 0.08 -5.85
N ASP A 414 12.50 1.03 -6.62
CA ASP A 414 13.94 1.27 -6.87
C ASP A 414 14.65 1.96 -5.70
N GLY A 415 13.94 2.32 -4.63
CA GLY A 415 14.49 3.01 -3.47
C GLY A 415 14.71 4.52 -3.69
N LEU A 416 14.33 5.06 -4.84
CA LEU A 416 14.41 6.49 -5.13
C LEU A 416 13.08 7.18 -4.85
N LEU A 417 13.15 8.45 -4.47
CA LEU A 417 11.98 9.31 -4.44
C LEU A 417 11.71 9.84 -5.85
N HIS A 418 10.46 9.72 -6.30
CA HIS A 418 10.02 10.23 -7.59
C HIS A 418 8.96 11.30 -7.40
N TRP A 419 8.97 12.27 -8.29
CA TRP A 419 8.06 13.40 -8.35
C TRP A 419 7.24 13.38 -9.63
N ILE A 420 6.01 13.85 -9.56
CA ILE A 420 5.11 14.03 -10.71
C ILE A 420 4.15 15.21 -10.47
N ALA A 421 3.76 15.91 -11.53
CA ALA A 421 2.77 16.99 -11.47
C ALA A 421 1.84 16.97 -12.69
N PRO A 422 0.63 17.57 -12.60
CA PRO A 422 -0.23 17.78 -13.75
C PRO A 422 0.45 18.67 -14.79
N THR A 423 0.18 18.41 -16.07
CA THR A 423 0.64 19.25 -17.19
C THR A 423 -0.38 20.31 -17.60
N GLY A 424 -1.58 20.26 -17.05
CA GLY A 424 -2.67 21.17 -17.37
C GLY A 424 -3.94 20.87 -16.57
N ILE A 425 -5.07 21.35 -17.10
CA ILE A 425 -6.40 21.20 -16.51
C ILE A 425 -7.25 20.10 -17.17
N ASP A 426 -6.73 19.38 -18.14
CA ASP A 426 -7.45 18.27 -18.81
C ASP A 426 -7.41 16.97 -17.99
N GLY A 427 -6.60 16.91 -16.93
CA GLY A 427 -6.34 15.70 -16.14
C GLY A 427 -5.04 15.00 -16.52
N SER A 428 -4.29 15.53 -17.49
CA SER A 428 -3.00 15.00 -17.91
C SER A 428 -1.91 15.22 -16.86
N TRP A 429 -0.99 14.25 -16.78
CA TRP A 429 0.16 14.27 -15.89
C TRP A 429 1.46 14.20 -16.69
N ALA A 430 2.50 14.86 -16.17
CA ALA A 430 3.85 14.70 -16.69
C ALA A 430 4.35 13.27 -16.38
N PRO A 431 5.37 12.76 -17.11
CA PRO A 431 6.06 11.55 -16.68
C PRO A 431 6.72 11.75 -15.31
N TRP A 432 6.84 10.65 -14.55
CA TRP A 432 7.62 10.62 -13.32
C TRP A 432 9.06 11.09 -13.54
N GLN A 433 9.59 11.80 -12.56
CA GLN A 433 10.98 12.27 -12.53
C GLN A 433 11.61 11.86 -11.21
N SER A 434 12.76 11.19 -11.29
CA SER A 434 13.52 10.86 -10.09
C SER A 434 14.09 12.13 -9.48
N LEU A 435 13.91 12.28 -8.17
CA LEU A 435 14.65 13.25 -7.37
C LEU A 435 16.10 12.79 -7.23
N PRO A 436 17.02 13.67 -6.82
CA PRO A 436 18.37 13.25 -6.46
C PRO A 436 18.35 12.07 -5.47
N PRO A 437 19.32 11.15 -5.51
CA PRO A 437 19.31 10.01 -4.61
C PRO A 437 19.47 10.46 -3.15
N LEU A 438 18.67 9.88 -2.26
CA LEU A 438 18.81 10.02 -0.82
C LEU A 438 19.07 8.64 -0.22
N ASP A 439 20.29 8.42 0.25
CA ASP A 439 20.68 7.13 0.82
C ASP A 439 19.81 6.79 2.04
N GLY A 440 19.21 5.60 2.00
CA GLY A 440 18.36 5.10 3.08
C GLY A 440 17.04 5.84 3.25
N ALA A 441 16.55 6.56 2.23
CA ALA A 441 15.22 7.16 2.22
C ALA A 441 14.16 6.14 2.65
N THR A 442 13.26 6.53 3.56
CA THR A 442 12.24 5.65 4.10
C THR A 442 10.98 6.40 4.48
N GLY A 443 9.88 5.67 4.60
CA GLY A 443 8.59 6.21 4.98
C GLY A 443 7.95 7.09 3.91
N ALA A 444 6.93 7.82 4.31
CA ALA A 444 6.22 8.76 3.46
C ALA A 444 6.94 10.12 3.41
N PRO A 445 7.22 10.67 2.22
CA PRO A 445 7.72 12.03 2.09
C PRO A 445 6.61 13.06 2.38
N ALA A 446 6.98 14.33 2.47
CA ALA A 446 6.06 15.46 2.37
C ALA A 446 6.51 16.38 1.23
N VAL A 447 5.57 17.12 0.64
CA VAL A 447 5.85 18.07 -0.43
C VAL A 447 5.00 19.31 -0.24
N VAL A 448 5.56 20.47 -0.56
CA VAL A 448 4.90 21.78 -0.43
C VAL A 448 5.39 22.70 -1.54
N ARG A 449 4.56 23.67 -1.94
CA ARG A 449 4.97 24.75 -2.83
C ARG A 449 5.38 25.96 -1.99
N GLY A 450 6.63 26.41 -2.15
CA GLY A 450 7.15 27.62 -1.52
C GLY A 450 6.53 28.89 -2.11
N ASP A 451 6.82 30.03 -1.49
CA ASP A 451 6.25 31.33 -1.90
C ASP A 451 6.67 31.77 -3.31
N ASP A 452 7.88 31.41 -3.69
CA ASP A 452 8.45 31.62 -5.01
C ASP A 452 7.88 30.68 -6.10
N GLY A 453 6.87 29.87 -5.77
CA GLY A 453 6.20 28.96 -6.68
C GLY A 453 6.95 27.65 -6.95
N ARG A 454 8.09 27.40 -6.29
CA ARG A 454 8.92 26.19 -6.46
C ARG A 454 8.53 25.13 -5.44
N TYR A 455 8.67 23.86 -5.82
CA TYR A 455 8.37 22.75 -4.90
C TYR A 455 9.56 22.41 -3.99
N ILE A 456 9.23 22.06 -2.75
CA ILE A 456 10.15 21.57 -1.73
C ILE A 456 9.66 20.21 -1.29
N VAL A 457 10.55 19.23 -1.26
CA VAL A 457 10.27 17.86 -0.83
C VAL A 457 11.05 17.56 0.43
N PHE A 458 10.36 17.01 1.43
CA PHE A 458 10.93 16.54 2.69
C PHE A 458 10.88 15.02 2.76
N ALA A 459 11.96 14.42 3.26
CA ALA A 459 12.05 12.98 3.44
C ALA A 459 12.87 12.62 4.68
N SER A 460 12.65 11.41 5.19
CA SER A 460 13.46 10.83 6.28
C SER A 460 14.36 9.71 5.76
N ALA A 461 15.55 9.58 6.34
CA ALA A 461 16.40 8.40 6.19
C ALA A 461 16.16 7.39 7.34
N GLY A 462 16.65 6.15 7.22
CA GLY A 462 16.39 5.04 8.16
C GLY A 462 16.72 5.32 9.65
N GLY A 463 17.68 6.20 9.93
CA GLY A 463 17.97 6.65 11.29
C GLY A 463 17.04 7.74 11.82
N GLY A 464 16.01 8.13 11.06
CA GLY A 464 15.07 9.22 11.39
C GLY A 464 15.61 10.61 11.05
N GLN A 465 16.71 10.71 10.32
CA GLN A 465 17.27 12.00 9.92
C GLN A 465 16.40 12.66 8.86
N LEU A 466 16.09 13.95 9.02
CA LEU A 466 15.27 14.71 8.08
C LEU A 466 16.12 15.44 7.04
N PHE A 467 15.65 15.42 5.80
CA PHE A 467 16.27 16.10 4.67
C PHE A 467 15.24 16.85 3.84
N TYR A 468 15.69 17.87 3.13
CA TYR A 468 14.90 18.55 2.11
C TYR A 468 15.67 18.65 0.78
N THR A 469 14.92 18.69 -0.32
CA THR A 469 15.39 19.13 -1.64
C THR A 469 14.41 20.15 -2.21
N ARG A 470 14.92 21.15 -2.92
CA ARG A 470 14.15 22.26 -3.50
C ARG A 470 14.36 22.28 -5.00
N GLN A 471 13.28 22.55 -5.72
CA GLN A 471 13.29 22.70 -7.17
C GLN A 471 14.08 23.95 -7.56
N LEU A 472 14.92 23.83 -8.58
CA LEU A 472 15.70 24.93 -9.16
C LEU A 472 14.85 25.74 -10.14
N PRO A 473 15.19 27.02 -10.39
CA PRO A 473 14.55 27.80 -11.44
C PRO A 473 14.65 27.10 -12.79
N ALA A 474 13.51 26.74 -13.38
CA ALA A 474 13.49 26.05 -14.67
C ALA A 474 13.93 27.00 -15.79
N ARG A 475 14.94 26.61 -16.57
CA ARG A 475 15.24 27.28 -17.83
C ARG A 475 14.08 27.05 -18.80
N LYS A 476 13.71 28.06 -19.58
CA LYS A 476 12.58 27.98 -20.51
C LYS A 476 12.74 26.76 -21.44
N GLY A 477 11.74 25.87 -21.42
CA GLY A 477 11.73 24.64 -22.24
C GLY A 477 12.55 23.47 -21.69
N GLN A 478 13.15 23.59 -20.49
CA GLN A 478 13.85 22.49 -19.83
C GLN A 478 13.02 21.93 -18.66
N ARG A 479 13.29 20.67 -18.31
CA ARG A 479 12.69 20.03 -17.13
C ARG A 479 13.21 20.72 -15.86
N PRO A 480 12.40 20.79 -14.80
CA PRO A 480 12.86 21.34 -13.53
C PRO A 480 13.96 20.47 -12.94
N GLU A 481 15.07 21.09 -12.56
CA GLU A 481 16.15 20.46 -11.81
C GLU A 481 15.91 20.60 -10.30
N TRP A 482 16.69 19.88 -9.50
CA TRP A 482 16.56 19.86 -8.04
C TRP A 482 17.93 20.03 -7.40
N HIS A 483 17.99 20.73 -6.26
CA HIS A 483 19.18 20.73 -5.42
C HIS A 483 19.48 19.33 -4.87
N SER A 484 20.75 19.07 -4.56
CA SER A 484 21.12 17.94 -3.71
C SER A 484 20.39 18.00 -2.36
N TRP A 485 20.18 16.84 -1.75
CA TRP A 485 19.54 16.76 -0.43
C TRP A 485 20.35 17.49 0.63
N ARG A 486 19.66 18.28 1.44
CA ARG A 486 20.24 19.02 2.56
C ARG A 486 19.60 18.59 3.85
N ARG A 487 20.41 18.59 4.91
CA ARG A 487 19.99 18.16 6.24
C ARG A 487 19.11 19.23 6.88
N VAL A 488 17.96 18.83 7.42
CA VAL A 488 17.19 19.65 8.37
C VAL A 488 17.76 19.40 9.77
N GLN A 489 18.11 20.47 10.48
CA GLN A 489 18.59 20.37 11.86
C GLN A 489 17.41 20.17 12.81
N ALA A 490 17.04 18.91 13.04
CA ALA A 490 15.90 18.52 13.87
C ALA A 490 16.18 17.19 14.62
N PRO A 491 15.44 16.91 15.70
CA PRO A 491 15.37 15.58 16.32
C PRO A 491 15.06 14.48 15.31
N GLN A 492 15.43 13.24 15.64
CA GLN A 492 15.10 12.09 14.79
C GLN A 492 13.59 11.92 14.67
N ALA A 493 13.11 11.75 13.45
CA ALA A 493 11.72 11.49 13.14
C ALA A 493 11.39 9.99 13.11
N ALA A 494 10.15 9.67 13.45
CA ALA A 494 9.51 8.36 13.25
C ALA A 494 8.43 8.41 12.14
N GLY A 495 8.57 9.35 11.20
CA GLY A 495 7.64 9.58 10.10
C GLY A 495 6.58 10.65 10.40
N GLY A 496 5.40 10.51 9.79
CA GLY A 496 4.29 11.47 9.94
C GLY A 496 4.58 12.85 9.32
N LEU A 497 5.42 12.89 8.28
CA LEU A 497 5.80 14.15 7.64
C LEU A 497 4.59 14.83 6.99
N ALA A 498 4.45 16.12 7.21
CA ALA A 498 3.52 16.99 6.51
C ALA A 498 4.09 18.41 6.44
N ALA A 499 3.89 19.10 5.31
CA ALA A 499 4.43 20.43 5.09
C ALA A 499 3.40 21.34 4.43
N ILE A 500 3.30 22.59 4.87
CA ILE A 500 2.33 23.57 4.36
C ILE A 500 2.91 24.98 4.42
N ARG A 501 2.46 25.89 3.55
CA ARG A 501 2.81 27.31 3.63
C ARG A 501 1.78 28.06 4.49
N ASN A 502 2.26 28.84 5.45
CA ASN A 502 1.45 29.59 6.40
C ASN A 502 1.10 31.01 5.89
N HIS A 503 0.43 31.79 6.73
CA HIS A 503 -0.02 33.17 6.46
C HIS A 503 1.12 34.17 6.25
N GLU A 504 2.31 33.88 6.77
CA GLU A 504 3.53 34.69 6.56
C GLU A 504 4.31 34.23 5.32
N HIS A 505 3.71 33.37 4.49
CA HIS A 505 4.32 32.80 3.30
C HIS A 505 5.54 31.90 3.58
N ARG A 506 5.70 31.45 4.84
CA ARG A 506 6.77 30.55 5.27
C ARG A 506 6.31 29.10 5.27
N VAL A 507 7.24 28.18 4.98
CA VAL A 507 6.97 26.75 5.09
C VAL A 507 6.99 26.29 6.55
N GLU A 508 5.95 25.59 6.98
CA GLU A 508 5.91 24.83 8.22
C GLU A 508 6.07 23.34 7.93
N LEU A 509 6.98 22.68 8.66
CA LEU A 509 7.21 21.24 8.60
C LEU A 509 6.79 20.58 9.91
N TYR A 510 5.91 19.59 9.82
CA TYR A 510 5.43 18.78 10.92
C TYR A 510 5.97 17.35 10.81
N PHE A 511 6.35 16.75 11.94
CA PHE A 511 6.81 15.38 12.00
C PHE A 511 6.58 14.76 13.38
N ARG A 512 6.65 13.42 13.45
CA ARG A 512 6.60 12.66 14.69
C ARG A 512 7.99 12.45 15.23
N GLN A 513 8.30 12.89 16.43
CA GLN A 513 9.59 12.60 17.06
C GLN A 513 9.71 11.11 17.41
N ARG A 514 10.90 10.54 17.17
CA ARG A 514 11.19 9.12 17.43
C ARG A 514 11.25 8.78 18.91
N ALA A 515 11.63 9.73 19.76
CA ALA A 515 11.85 9.49 21.19
C ALA A 515 10.55 9.34 21.99
N ASN A 516 9.51 10.10 21.64
CA ASN A 516 8.29 10.25 22.45
C ASN A 516 7.00 10.20 21.60
N ASN A 517 7.10 10.05 20.28
CA ASN A 517 5.99 10.11 19.32
C ASN A 517 5.25 11.45 19.26
N HIS A 518 5.78 12.51 19.87
CA HIS A 518 5.12 13.82 19.87
C HIS A 518 5.17 14.50 18.50
N LEU A 519 4.11 15.28 18.21
CA LEU A 519 4.07 16.21 17.09
C LEU A 519 5.06 17.34 17.32
N THR A 520 5.97 17.53 16.37
CA THR A 520 6.95 18.62 16.39
C THR A 520 6.85 19.43 15.12
N ARG A 521 6.98 20.76 15.27
CA ARG A 521 6.95 21.74 14.19
C ARG A 521 8.31 22.41 14.03
N LEU A 522 8.75 22.59 12.79
CA LEU A 522 9.72 23.62 12.40
C LEU A 522 9.07 24.61 11.45
N GLU A 523 9.57 25.84 11.44
CA GLU A 523 9.15 26.89 10.52
C GLU A 523 10.36 27.40 9.75
N GLU A 524 10.17 27.69 8.46
CA GLU A 524 11.18 28.30 7.60
C GLU A 524 11.57 29.68 8.14
N ALA A 525 12.85 29.86 8.46
CA ALA A 525 13.41 31.10 8.95
C ALA A 525 14.16 31.84 7.83
N GLY A 526 14.61 33.07 8.11
CA GLY A 526 15.44 33.82 7.15
C GLY A 526 14.70 34.26 5.88
N ASP A 527 15.44 34.35 4.77
CA ASP A 527 14.94 34.72 3.44
C ASP A 527 14.32 33.51 2.72
N THR A 528 13.01 33.55 2.47
CA THR A 528 12.24 32.46 1.85
C THR A 528 12.58 32.24 0.37
N THR A 529 13.29 33.17 -0.26
CA THR A 529 13.76 33.05 -1.64
C THR A 529 15.08 32.29 -1.75
N ASP A 530 15.80 32.13 -0.63
CA ASP A 530 17.06 31.42 -0.60
C ASP A 530 16.87 29.94 -0.93
N LEU A 531 17.81 29.40 -1.69
CA LEU A 531 17.87 27.98 -2.02
C LEU A 531 18.24 27.15 -0.77
N ASP A 532 18.94 27.79 0.16
CA ASP A 532 19.42 27.23 1.40
C ASP A 532 18.41 27.58 2.51
N MET A 533 17.43 26.70 2.73
CA MET A 533 16.41 26.94 3.74
C MET A 533 17.00 26.92 5.15
N GLU A 534 16.76 28.00 5.89
CA GLU A 534 16.97 28.09 7.32
C GLU A 534 15.72 27.66 8.07
N TRP A 535 15.90 27.18 9.31
CA TRP A 535 14.80 26.64 10.11
C TRP A 535 14.84 27.21 11.53
N SER A 536 13.64 27.42 12.08
CA SER A 536 13.46 27.71 13.50
C SER A 536 14.00 26.57 14.38
N ALA A 537 14.14 26.85 15.68
CA ALA A 537 14.27 25.77 16.65
C ALA A 537 13.02 24.84 16.60
N PRO A 538 13.19 23.52 16.71
CA PRO A 538 12.07 22.58 16.77
C PRO A 538 11.17 22.87 17.96
N THR A 539 9.86 22.97 17.73
CA THR A 539 8.84 23.17 18.77
C THR A 539 8.09 21.86 19.00
N ASP A 540 8.26 21.25 20.18
CA ASP A 540 7.44 20.11 20.61
C ASP A 540 6.05 20.61 21.03
N LEU A 541 5.00 20.09 20.38
CA LEU A 541 3.62 20.45 20.63
C LEU A 541 2.94 19.52 21.64
N GLY A 542 3.67 18.53 22.18
CA GLY A 542 3.28 17.75 23.36
C GLY A 542 2.23 16.66 23.14
N VAL A 543 1.79 16.43 21.90
CA VAL A 543 0.74 15.44 21.58
C VAL A 543 1.32 14.27 20.79
N PRO A 544 1.26 13.02 21.29
CA PRO A 544 1.66 11.86 20.52
C PRO A 544 0.66 11.56 19.40
N TYR A 545 1.09 10.98 18.29
CA TYR A 545 0.17 10.59 17.21
C TYR A 545 0.62 9.43 16.34
N ILE A 546 -0.32 8.84 15.60
CA ILE A 546 -0.07 7.79 14.59
C ILE A 546 -0.47 8.24 13.18
N GLY A 547 0.04 7.53 12.17
CA GLY A 547 -0.29 7.81 10.76
C GLY A 547 0.30 9.13 10.24
N ARG A 548 -0.34 9.69 9.21
CA ARG A 548 -0.05 11.01 8.64
C ARG A 548 -0.99 12.05 9.28
N PRO A 549 -0.49 13.22 9.69
CA PRO A 549 -1.37 14.29 10.17
C PRO A 549 -2.14 14.89 8.99
N ALA A 550 -3.37 15.34 9.25
CA ALA A 550 -4.13 16.12 8.28
C ALA A 550 -3.80 17.60 8.47
N ILE A 551 -3.54 18.30 7.37
CA ILE A 551 -3.11 19.70 7.39
C ILE A 551 -3.91 20.50 6.37
N ASP A 552 -4.39 21.66 6.79
CA ASP A 552 -5.02 22.67 5.93
C ASP A 552 -4.74 24.06 6.51
N ALA A 553 -5.11 25.11 5.80
CA ALA A 553 -5.05 26.47 6.32
C ALA A 553 -6.23 27.30 5.84
N ASP A 554 -6.65 28.24 6.68
CA ASP A 554 -7.77 29.13 6.37
C ASP A 554 -7.45 30.11 5.22
N ALA A 555 -8.42 30.96 4.89
CA ALA A 555 -8.28 31.96 3.83
C ALA A 555 -7.17 32.98 4.12
N GLN A 556 -6.83 33.18 5.39
CA GLN A 556 -5.76 34.05 5.86
C GLN A 556 -4.41 33.32 5.88
N GLY A 557 -4.38 31.99 5.79
CA GLY A 557 -3.20 31.16 5.84
C GLY A 557 -2.84 30.64 7.24
N ASN A 558 -3.73 30.77 8.22
CA ASN A 558 -3.51 30.18 9.54
C ASN A 558 -3.61 28.66 9.43
N VAL A 559 -2.54 27.98 9.85
CA VAL A 559 -2.40 26.52 9.72
C VAL A 559 -3.22 25.82 10.80
N ILE A 560 -3.92 24.77 10.37
CA ILE A 560 -4.68 23.87 11.21
C ILE A 560 -4.14 22.46 10.97
N VAL A 561 -3.82 21.75 12.06
CA VAL A 561 -3.35 20.36 12.00
C VAL A 561 -4.30 19.48 12.80
N ALA A 562 -4.73 18.36 12.24
CA ALA A 562 -5.50 17.36 12.95
C ALA A 562 -4.77 16.01 12.98
N ILE A 563 -4.75 15.38 14.14
CA ILE A 563 -4.03 14.12 14.38
C ILE A 563 -4.87 13.13 15.17
N LEU A 564 -4.55 11.85 15.00
CA LEU A 564 -5.07 10.76 15.82
C LEU A 564 -3.99 10.32 16.81
N GLU A 565 -4.30 10.35 18.10
CA GLU A 565 -3.34 10.03 19.16
C GLU A 565 -2.85 8.56 19.10
N ARG A 566 -3.79 7.64 18.95
CA ARG A 566 -3.61 6.18 18.84
C ARG A 566 -4.85 5.58 18.18
N ALA A 567 -4.77 4.32 17.72
CA ALA A 567 -5.94 3.62 17.19
C ALA A 567 -7.08 3.60 18.21
N ASP A 568 -8.30 3.85 17.73
CA ASP A 568 -9.53 4.00 18.54
C ASP A 568 -9.40 5.04 19.67
N GLY A 569 -8.51 6.02 19.49
CA GLY A 569 -8.19 7.07 20.46
C GLY A 569 -8.77 8.43 20.07
N PRO A 570 -8.50 9.47 20.88
CA PRO A 570 -9.02 10.81 20.63
C PRO A 570 -8.36 11.47 19.42
N LEU A 571 -9.16 12.30 18.74
CA LEU A 571 -8.67 13.27 17.78
C LEU A 571 -8.20 14.54 18.48
N TRP A 572 -7.14 15.15 17.95
CA TRP A 572 -6.65 16.45 18.39
C TRP A 572 -6.61 17.42 17.22
N LEU A 573 -6.90 18.68 17.52
CA LEU A 573 -6.77 19.81 16.61
C LEU A 573 -5.68 20.74 17.17
N VAL A 574 -4.74 21.15 16.33
CA VAL A 574 -3.71 22.12 16.67
C VAL A 574 -3.93 23.36 15.84
N GLU A 575 -4.15 24.48 16.52
CA GLU A 575 -4.37 25.79 15.91
C GLU A 575 -3.52 26.82 16.61
N HIS A 576 -2.84 27.68 15.85
CA HIS A 576 -1.92 28.69 16.42
C HIS A 576 -0.89 28.05 17.38
N GLY A 577 -0.42 26.84 17.07
CA GLY A 577 0.51 26.06 17.90
C GLY A 577 -0.07 25.52 19.20
N LYS A 578 -1.39 25.58 19.41
CA LYS A 578 -2.05 25.10 20.64
C LYS A 578 -2.86 23.83 20.35
N PRO A 579 -2.51 22.69 20.95
CA PRO A 579 -3.30 21.47 20.83
C PRO A 579 -4.59 21.55 21.67
N ALA A 580 -5.69 21.10 21.10
CA ALA A 580 -6.99 20.95 21.74
C ALA A 580 -7.54 19.55 21.42
N ARG A 581 -7.92 18.81 22.46
CA ARG A 581 -8.56 17.50 22.30
C ARG A 581 -10.00 17.71 21.83
N LEU A 582 -10.41 16.96 20.81
CA LEU A 582 -11.79 16.91 20.38
C LEU A 582 -12.57 15.88 21.21
N ASP A 583 -13.85 16.15 21.44
CA ASP A 583 -14.78 15.17 22.01
C ASP A 583 -15.22 14.15 20.94
N ALA A 584 -14.23 13.49 20.35
CA ALA A 584 -14.40 12.51 19.29
C ALA A 584 -13.23 11.52 19.30
N GLU A 585 -13.56 10.25 19.09
CA GLU A 585 -12.60 9.16 18.93
C GLU A 585 -12.68 8.61 17.50
N ALA A 586 -11.55 8.12 17.00
CA ALA A 586 -11.47 7.62 15.64
C ALA A 586 -10.53 6.43 15.52
N ALA A 587 -10.84 5.55 14.58
CA ALA A 587 -10.01 4.41 14.21
C ALA A 587 -8.91 4.80 13.20
N SER A 588 -9.10 5.88 12.44
CA SER A 588 -8.16 6.36 11.42
C SER A 588 -7.64 7.76 11.73
N PRO A 589 -6.46 8.15 11.19
CA PRO A 589 -6.12 9.55 11.03
C PRO A 589 -7.27 10.32 10.36
N PRO A 590 -7.52 11.59 10.76
CA PRO A 590 -8.59 12.38 10.20
C PRO A 590 -8.23 12.90 8.80
N ALA A 591 -9.21 13.47 8.11
CA ALA A 591 -9.04 14.41 7.02
C ALA A 591 -9.70 15.74 7.42
N ILE A 592 -9.08 16.87 7.06
CA ILE A 592 -9.61 18.20 7.36
C ILE A 592 -9.65 19.08 6.13
N HIS A 593 -10.64 19.98 6.09
CA HIS A 593 -10.70 21.03 5.10
C HIS A 593 -11.61 22.17 5.55
N LEU A 594 -11.28 23.40 5.16
CA LEU A 594 -12.11 24.59 5.39
C LEU A 594 -12.88 24.98 4.13
N ILE A 595 -14.20 25.17 4.28
CA ILE A 595 -15.10 25.66 3.22
C ILE A 595 -15.96 26.78 3.81
N ASP A 596 -15.92 27.97 3.21
CA ASP A 596 -16.73 29.14 3.60
C ASP A 596 -16.72 29.42 5.13
N GLY A 597 -15.51 29.38 5.72
CA GLY A 597 -15.29 29.62 7.16
C GLY A 597 -15.70 28.47 8.09
N THR A 598 -16.10 27.32 7.54
CA THR A 598 -16.45 26.11 8.30
C THR A 598 -15.31 25.11 8.21
N LEU A 599 -14.75 24.70 9.35
CA LEU A 599 -13.80 23.60 9.44
C LEU A 599 -14.56 22.28 9.47
N TYR A 600 -14.23 21.38 8.55
CA TYR A 600 -14.69 19.99 8.56
C TYR A 600 -13.57 19.07 9.01
N VAL A 601 -13.91 18.14 9.90
CA VAL A 601 -13.03 17.05 10.34
C VAL A 601 -13.77 15.74 10.09
N VAL A 602 -13.19 14.85 9.29
CA VAL A 602 -13.78 13.56 8.95
C VAL A 602 -12.83 12.43 9.33
N ALA A 603 -13.32 11.43 10.05
CA ALA A 603 -12.51 10.27 10.43
C ALA A 603 -13.34 8.98 10.46
N ARG A 604 -12.67 7.83 10.29
CA ARG A 604 -13.30 6.51 10.39
C ARG A 604 -13.66 6.24 11.85
N MET A 605 -14.89 5.82 12.12
CA MET A 605 -15.35 5.43 13.46
C MET A 605 -14.79 4.06 13.86
N ALA A 606 -14.59 3.82 15.16
CA ALA A 606 -14.17 2.52 15.71
C ALA A 606 -15.17 1.39 15.38
N GLY A 607 -14.61 0.18 15.21
CA GLY A 607 -15.36 -1.05 14.94
C GLY A 607 -15.96 -1.15 13.54
N GLY A 608 -16.87 -2.13 13.39
CA GLY A 608 -17.63 -2.37 12.17
C GLY A 608 -19.13 -2.07 12.34
N PRO A 609 -19.89 -1.85 11.25
CA PRO A 609 -19.42 -1.72 9.87
C PRO A 609 -18.67 -0.40 9.62
N GLN A 610 -17.94 -0.31 8.50
CA GLN A 610 -17.19 0.88 8.09
C GLN A 610 -18.11 2.11 8.03
N ARG A 611 -17.82 3.10 8.88
CA ARG A 611 -18.57 4.36 9.02
C ARG A 611 -17.61 5.52 9.24
N TYR A 612 -18.02 6.71 8.82
CA TYR A 612 -17.25 7.93 9.01
C TYR A 612 -18.05 8.96 9.81
N GLN A 613 -17.41 9.61 10.76
CA GLN A 613 -17.98 10.74 11.48
C GLN A 613 -17.49 12.04 10.83
N VAL A 614 -18.41 12.96 10.59
CA VAL A 614 -18.15 14.32 10.11
C VAL A 614 -18.46 15.28 11.25
N LEU A 615 -17.45 16.00 11.70
CA LEU A 615 -17.56 17.12 12.62
C LEU A 615 -17.41 18.41 11.83
N SER A 616 -18.21 19.42 12.14
CA SER A 616 -18.09 20.74 11.53
C SER A 616 -18.10 21.83 12.58
N ARG A 617 -17.18 22.79 12.47
CA ARG A 617 -17.09 23.95 13.36
C ARG A 617 -17.17 25.24 12.57
N ARG A 618 -18.09 26.13 12.95
CA ARG A 618 -18.22 27.49 12.38
C ARG A 618 -18.33 28.49 13.52
N ASP A 619 -17.60 29.61 13.43
CA ASP A 619 -17.60 30.67 14.45
C ASP A 619 -17.33 30.16 15.88
N GLY A 620 -16.44 29.15 15.99
CA GLY A 620 -16.10 28.51 17.27
C GLY A 620 -17.12 27.49 17.79
N VAL A 621 -18.27 27.34 17.15
CA VAL A 621 -19.34 26.43 17.56
C VAL A 621 -19.30 25.14 16.74
N TRP A 622 -19.24 24.00 17.43
CA TRP A 622 -19.38 22.67 16.80
C TRP A 622 -20.85 22.35 16.54
N ALA A 623 -21.16 21.89 15.34
CA ALA A 623 -22.48 21.36 15.00
C ALA A 623 -22.64 19.91 15.49
N ALA A 624 -23.87 19.40 15.45
CA ALA A 624 -24.14 17.99 15.67
C ALA A 624 -23.37 17.14 14.63
N SER A 625 -22.74 16.05 15.10
CA SER A 625 -21.96 15.18 14.22
C SER A 625 -22.85 14.47 13.21
N LEU A 626 -22.39 14.36 11.97
CA LEU A 626 -23.04 13.58 10.91
C LEU A 626 -22.30 12.25 10.72
N THR A 627 -23.04 11.14 10.60
CA THR A 627 -22.47 9.84 10.25
C THR A 627 -22.68 9.55 8.76
N LEU A 628 -21.62 9.14 8.08
CA LEU A 628 -21.67 8.59 6.72
C LEU A 628 -21.51 7.07 6.83
N ASP A 629 -22.55 6.34 6.47
CA ASP A 629 -22.61 4.88 6.55
C ASP A 629 -23.04 4.27 5.20
N GLY A 630 -23.27 2.95 5.18
CA GLY A 630 -23.77 2.29 3.97
C GLY A 630 -22.74 2.19 2.84
N MET A 631 -21.49 1.84 3.16
CA MET A 631 -20.47 1.57 2.15
C MET A 631 -20.97 0.50 1.14
N PRO A 632 -20.73 0.66 -0.18
CA PRO A 632 -21.25 -0.27 -1.16
C PRO A 632 -20.60 -1.66 -0.99
N ALA A 633 -21.36 -2.73 -1.24
CA ALA A 633 -20.82 -4.10 -1.23
C ALA A 633 -20.05 -4.46 -2.51
N THR A 634 -20.27 -3.73 -3.60
CA THR A 634 -19.72 -3.97 -4.94
C THR A 634 -18.97 -2.75 -5.46
N GLY A 635 -18.21 -2.93 -6.55
CA GLY A 635 -17.58 -1.84 -7.30
C GLY A 635 -16.06 -1.95 -7.44
N GLY A 636 -15.37 -2.73 -6.58
CA GLY A 636 -13.91 -2.88 -6.66
C GLY A 636 -13.47 -3.93 -7.66
N GLY A 637 -13.59 -3.61 -8.96
CA GLY A 637 -12.95 -4.37 -10.04
C GLY A 637 -11.55 -3.85 -10.39
N PRO A 638 -10.80 -4.51 -11.28
CA PRO A 638 -9.49 -4.01 -11.73
C PRO A 638 -9.59 -2.56 -12.23
N PHE A 639 -8.51 -1.79 -12.06
CA PHE A 639 -8.45 -0.47 -12.68
C PHE A 639 -8.53 -0.60 -14.20
N ALA A 640 -9.41 0.18 -14.81
CA ALA A 640 -9.56 0.27 -16.26
C ALA A 640 -9.31 1.72 -16.69
N THR A 641 -8.40 1.91 -17.64
CA THR A 641 -8.22 3.22 -18.27
C THR A 641 -9.45 3.51 -19.10
N LEU A 642 -10.21 4.53 -18.72
CA LEU A 642 -11.30 5.04 -19.55
C LEU A 642 -10.72 5.99 -20.59
N ALA A 643 -11.04 5.77 -21.86
CA ALA A 643 -10.69 6.71 -22.92
C ALA A 643 -11.34 8.08 -22.63
N ALA A 644 -10.57 9.16 -22.82
CA ALA A 644 -11.11 10.52 -22.74
C ALA A 644 -12.30 10.64 -23.73
N ARG A 645 -13.45 11.14 -23.25
CA ARG A 645 -14.59 11.46 -24.09
C ARG A 645 -14.25 12.70 -24.92
N PRO A 646 -14.76 12.85 -26.15
CA PRO A 646 -14.60 14.08 -26.94
C PRO A 646 -15.14 15.36 -26.25
N ALA A 647 -16.00 15.22 -25.24
CA ALA A 647 -16.50 16.31 -24.40
C ALA A 647 -15.56 16.71 -23.25
N ASP A 648 -14.41 16.02 -23.10
CA ASP A 648 -13.40 16.29 -22.06
C ASP A 648 -12.45 17.44 -22.43
N LEU A 649 -12.63 18.06 -23.60
CA LEU A 649 -12.09 19.38 -23.91
C LEU A 649 -13.07 20.44 -23.40
N PRO A 650 -12.63 21.44 -22.63
CA PRO A 650 -13.50 22.57 -22.31
C PRO A 650 -13.97 23.21 -23.63
N LYS A 651 -15.27 23.15 -23.90
CA LYS A 651 -15.90 24.01 -24.90
C LYS A 651 -15.79 25.45 -24.39
N LEU A 652 -14.67 26.10 -24.67
CA LEU A 652 -14.47 27.54 -24.49
C LEU A 652 -15.23 28.31 -25.60
N GLY A 653 -16.50 27.97 -25.81
CA GLY A 653 -17.41 28.67 -26.71
C GLY A 653 -18.42 29.45 -25.87
N ALA A 654 -18.55 30.74 -26.13
CA ALA A 654 -19.29 31.71 -25.31
C ALA A 654 -20.83 31.51 -25.24
N ASN A 655 -21.40 30.36 -25.62
CA ASN A 655 -22.83 30.27 -25.96
C ASN A 655 -23.60 29.09 -25.36
N ASP A 656 -23.26 28.56 -24.17
CA ASP A 656 -24.13 27.56 -23.49
C ASP A 656 -24.23 27.78 -21.96
N ALA A 657 -24.29 29.04 -21.52
CA ALA A 657 -24.47 29.40 -20.12
C ALA A 657 -25.93 29.26 -19.61
N GLN A 658 -26.87 28.74 -20.39
CA GLN A 658 -28.30 28.90 -20.09
C GLN A 658 -28.99 27.77 -19.28
N ASN A 659 -28.36 26.62 -19.02
CA ASN A 659 -29.06 25.50 -18.37
C ASN A 659 -28.43 24.94 -17.09
N ALA A 660 -27.39 25.57 -16.54
CA ALA A 660 -26.81 25.14 -15.26
C ALA A 660 -27.55 25.80 -14.08
N VAL A 661 -28.29 24.99 -13.31
CA VAL A 661 -28.97 25.42 -12.09
C VAL A 661 -28.16 24.98 -10.88
N VAL A 662 -27.87 25.92 -9.98
CA VAL A 662 -27.16 25.65 -8.71
C VAL A 662 -28.20 25.62 -7.60
N VAL A 663 -28.05 24.67 -6.69
CA VAL A 663 -28.89 24.53 -5.51
C VAL A 663 -28.14 25.14 -4.33
N ARG A 664 -28.71 26.18 -3.71
CA ARG A 664 -28.08 26.91 -2.61
C ARG A 664 -28.97 26.87 -1.37
N PRO A 665 -28.40 26.94 -0.15
CA PRO A 665 -29.17 27.25 1.04
C PRO A 665 -29.89 28.59 0.87
N SER A 666 -31.20 28.63 1.14
CA SER A 666 -31.98 29.85 1.05
C SER A 666 -31.43 30.89 2.03
N ALA A 667 -31.05 32.06 1.51
CA ALA A 667 -30.60 33.19 2.34
C ALA A 667 -31.74 33.79 3.19
N THR A 668 -32.98 33.43 2.89
CA THR A 668 -34.18 33.98 3.55
C THR A 668 -34.93 32.96 4.41
N GLU A 669 -34.66 31.67 4.25
CA GLU A 669 -35.30 30.58 4.98
C GLU A 669 -34.27 29.52 5.41
N PRO A 670 -33.73 29.60 6.64
CA PRO A 670 -32.76 28.63 7.14
C PRO A 670 -33.36 27.21 7.15
N GLY A 671 -32.74 26.28 6.43
CA GLY A 671 -33.15 24.87 6.34
C GLY A 671 -33.78 24.45 5.01
N THR A 672 -33.99 25.36 4.06
CA THR A 672 -34.47 25.03 2.70
C THR A 672 -33.43 25.34 1.63
N LEU A 673 -33.53 24.66 0.49
CA LEU A 673 -32.66 24.84 -0.66
C LEU A 673 -33.43 25.57 -1.79
N THR A 674 -32.86 26.64 -2.34
CA THR A 674 -33.38 27.36 -3.51
C THR A 674 -32.59 27.00 -4.77
N GLN A 675 -33.29 26.84 -5.89
CA GLN A 675 -32.69 26.70 -7.22
C GLN A 675 -32.45 28.08 -7.82
N GLU A 676 -31.20 28.38 -8.19
CA GLU A 676 -30.84 29.62 -8.87
C GLU A 676 -30.09 29.32 -10.18
N ALA A 677 -30.36 30.11 -11.22
CA ALA A 677 -29.58 30.07 -12.45
C ALA A 677 -28.20 30.71 -12.23
N MET A 678 -27.15 30.12 -12.79
CA MET A 678 -25.80 30.68 -12.74
C MET A 678 -25.76 32.12 -13.30
N PRO A 679 -25.30 33.12 -12.54
CA PRO A 679 -25.06 34.43 -13.12
C PRO A 679 -23.91 34.33 -14.13
N THR A 680 -24.10 34.89 -15.31
CA THR A 680 -23.08 35.00 -16.36
C THR A 680 -21.85 35.70 -15.79
N GLN A 681 -20.73 34.97 -15.62
CA GLN A 681 -19.44 35.58 -15.34
C GLN A 681 -19.07 36.45 -16.54
N ALA A 682 -19.05 37.77 -16.36
CA ALA A 682 -18.47 38.67 -17.33
C ALA A 682 -16.96 38.44 -17.35
N SER A 683 -16.47 37.74 -18.37
CA SER A 683 -15.05 37.67 -18.68
C SER A 683 -14.53 39.09 -18.94
N ARG A 684 -13.69 39.64 -18.05
CA ARG A 684 -12.90 40.83 -18.39
C ARG A 684 -11.79 40.40 -19.33
N ALA A 685 -11.81 40.92 -20.55
CA ALA A 685 -10.70 40.77 -21.48
C ALA A 685 -9.45 41.44 -20.90
N ALA A 686 -8.32 40.75 -20.91
CA ALA A 686 -7.03 41.29 -20.52
C ALA A 686 -6.61 42.39 -21.51
N THR A 687 -6.43 43.62 -21.03
CA THR A 687 -5.83 44.71 -21.81
C THR A 687 -4.33 44.42 -21.99
N PRO A 688 -3.81 44.37 -23.23
CA PRO A 688 -2.39 44.11 -23.45
C PRO A 688 -1.55 45.34 -23.09
N THR A 689 -0.62 45.20 -22.16
CA THR A 689 0.39 46.22 -21.85
C THR A 689 1.33 46.35 -23.04
N ARG A 690 1.36 47.53 -23.67
CA ARG A 690 2.35 47.88 -24.70
C ARG A 690 3.74 47.97 -24.07
N THR A 691 4.69 47.34 -24.73
CA THR A 691 6.13 47.55 -24.58
C THR A 691 6.51 48.98 -24.98
N GLN A 692 7.17 49.69 -24.07
CA GLN A 692 8.36 50.50 -24.34
C GLN A 692 9.35 50.29 -23.20
#